data_AF-A0A1E9J036-F1
#
_entry.id   AF-A0A1E9J036-F1
#
_cell.length_a   1.000
_cell.length_b   1.000
_cell.length_c   1.000
_cell.angle_alpha   90.00
_cell.angle_beta   90.00
_cell.angle_gamma   90.00
#
_symmetry.space_group_name_H-M   'P 1'
#
loop_
_entity.id
_entity.type
_entity.pdbx_description
1 polymer ?
#
loop_
_entity_poly.entity_id
_entity_poly.type
_entity_poly.pdbx_seq_one_letter_code
_entity_poly.pdbx_strand_id
1 'polypeptide(L)'
;MKINRIHLENYRIHDKLDVEFDSGINLLLGENGKGKSSILEAIGYALFDSELRGGNQREAIKYGKKSAKIEIEFTGIDGEDYIVTRKIPGSTSIYKKDNPDFQLIGKEDRIRELCGIKGDLKGIYDNVIVAKQNEFISSFKEKDNEREKIFNKVFNTDIYKKIYEGYSRDAVNRYEKDIEIERSSMENIAEIMEDPADIKEKLEFEKGRAKEYNSSLALLNEEKSKVKEFLNSYNTLNLEIEKLTGEINALSESIKNKNEEFTKVANSIKESEISEKIVKENREKYEEYQKYSQEINILKIRKKELEKIKEECLLHEKEINSLEKLNSEIDGEIKVFENKKENNESLLLERKNKLFEIEKEIIDKKGKSVEYKSELSKITPLLIKLEEFEKKLEVGENNIKNFEIKLEEKLEDINKEKEKRKYLMSENLENQLSELEEHEKNKKLLEDEILKKDLLLKENEEAFEMLKTSYCPYLKEQCKNLDGKNIDEYFKDKREKYIKEIEEKKNTVKEINNKLINKNEIMEKIIRLDTLSKEIDEKEVEFIQEKLKLETGKSKIENEKLKLKNFKLENNIESKEKLSEIKITLKTKIDSLDLLKSEEIKGGLEKEIENLNKNINIELKNIEEKKIVIKENIKTLEEKRNFLNENKIFSNELITINTNIDKLEKKTNSLERSSNLYLENYKKAMEKNELEKNLENIKIIIENNQMKFKEKSTLLELKRKDIESIELEKIQKKDEEITSDIEEIREKLGAVNSEVETLKKKLDEVKKYEDLLKNKRKYLEKLNMKLELTKIFREKIKSMGKEVSKNMLKEIEILATENFRKITGRGEKIVWSNEDKNKYVVFLDGDRGELKFEQLSGGEQVAVAISIRGAMSELFTESKFSIFDEPTNNLDTERRRSLADSIGEILKNLEQSIIVTHDDTFREMAQKVIEL
;
A
#
# COMPACT_ATOMS: atom_id res chain seq x y z
N MET A 1 -16.04 4.39 38.03
CA MET A 1 -15.40 5.38 38.94
C MET A 1 -16.37 5.64 40.07
N LYS A 2 -15.84 5.73 41.29
CA LYS A 2 -16.65 5.79 42.50
C LYS A 2 -16.12 6.86 43.44
N ILE A 3 -16.97 7.76 43.92
CA ILE A 3 -16.63 8.68 45.00
C ILE A 3 -16.66 7.88 46.31
N ASN A 4 -15.57 7.90 47.07
CA ASN A 4 -15.47 7.18 48.33
C ASN A 4 -15.76 8.11 49.52
N ARG A 5 -15.26 9.34 49.47
CA ARG A 5 -15.38 10.30 50.58
C ARG A 5 -15.30 11.73 50.11
N ILE A 6 -16.03 12.61 50.76
CA ILE A 6 -15.88 14.07 50.65
C ILE A 6 -15.63 14.69 52.03
N HIS A 7 -14.61 15.53 52.07
CA HIS A 7 -14.26 16.33 53.24
C HIS A 7 -14.35 17.82 52.89
N LEU A 8 -15.18 18.55 53.64
CA LEU A 8 -15.38 19.99 53.48
C LEU A 8 -14.92 20.73 54.73
N GLU A 9 -14.15 21.77 54.56
CA GLU A 9 -13.71 22.65 55.64
C GLU A 9 -14.02 24.11 55.31
N ASN A 10 -14.73 24.80 56.21
CA ASN A 10 -15.14 26.20 56.08
C ASN A 10 -15.86 26.51 54.75
N TYR A 11 -16.64 25.56 54.23
CA TYR A 11 -17.31 25.64 52.93
C TYR A 11 -18.83 25.81 53.10
N ARG A 12 -19.38 26.88 52.52
CA ARG A 12 -20.80 27.28 52.68
C ARG A 12 -21.21 27.34 54.15
N ILE A 13 -22.11 26.47 54.57
CA ILE A 13 -22.58 26.41 55.97
C ILE A 13 -21.75 25.45 56.83
N HIS A 14 -20.88 24.64 56.22
CA HIS A 14 -20.15 23.56 56.87
C HIS A 14 -18.83 24.08 57.44
N ASP A 15 -18.62 23.99 58.76
CA ASP A 15 -17.31 24.27 59.37
C ASP A 15 -16.33 23.13 59.08
N LYS A 16 -16.79 21.90 59.33
CA LYS A 16 -16.10 20.67 59.00
C LYS A 16 -17.17 19.62 58.75
N LEU A 17 -17.18 19.03 57.57
CA LEU A 17 -18.08 17.96 57.19
C LEU A 17 -17.28 16.84 56.56
N ASP A 18 -17.61 15.60 56.93
CA ASP A 18 -16.98 14.40 56.42
C ASP A 18 -18.07 13.39 56.07
N VAL A 19 -18.16 13.02 54.79
CA VAL A 19 -19.22 12.14 54.28
C VAL A 19 -18.57 11.04 53.45
N GLU A 20 -18.83 9.79 53.82
CA GLU A 20 -18.40 8.60 53.09
C GLU A 20 -19.56 8.06 52.25
N PHE A 21 -19.26 7.62 51.03
CA PHE A 21 -20.23 7.06 50.09
C PHE A 21 -19.92 5.59 49.80
N ASP A 22 -20.97 4.81 49.57
CA ASP A 22 -20.89 3.40 49.18
C ASP A 22 -21.26 3.20 47.71
N SER A 23 -21.09 1.98 47.23
CA SER A 23 -21.61 1.59 45.92
C SER A 23 -23.14 1.51 45.95
N GLY A 24 -23.79 1.63 44.80
CA GLY A 24 -25.24 1.73 44.70
C GLY A 24 -25.79 3.10 45.09
N ILE A 25 -27.00 3.14 45.62
CA ILE A 25 -27.79 4.33 45.93
C ILE A 25 -27.41 4.87 47.31
N ASN A 26 -26.89 6.10 47.32
CA ASN A 26 -26.57 6.90 48.50
C ASN A 26 -27.61 8.01 48.65
N LEU A 27 -28.37 7.98 49.74
CA LEU A 27 -29.41 8.95 50.02
C LEU A 27 -28.91 9.99 51.02
N LEU A 28 -28.80 11.25 50.61
CA LEU A 28 -28.54 12.39 51.48
C LEU A 28 -29.87 13.00 51.92
N LEU A 29 -30.28 12.66 53.14
CA LEU A 29 -31.55 13.06 53.72
C LEU A 29 -31.34 14.19 54.73
N GLY A 30 -32.19 15.21 54.70
CA GLY A 30 -32.15 16.28 55.69
C GLY A 30 -33.11 17.42 55.34
N GLU A 31 -33.36 18.31 56.30
CA GLU A 31 -34.23 19.46 56.06
C GLU A 31 -33.62 20.45 55.04
N ASN A 32 -34.48 21.25 54.42
CA ASN A 32 -34.04 22.33 53.55
C ASN A 32 -33.13 23.31 54.32
N GLY A 33 -32.00 23.68 53.71
CA GLY A 33 -31.02 24.58 54.33
C GLY A 33 -29.93 23.90 55.16
N LYS A 34 -29.92 22.57 55.31
CA LYS A 34 -28.83 21.79 55.96
C LYS A 34 -27.59 21.58 55.09
N GLY A 35 -27.53 22.22 53.91
CA GLY A 35 -26.32 22.24 53.09
C GLY A 35 -26.09 20.96 52.27
N LYS A 36 -27.13 20.15 52.03
CA LYS A 36 -27.10 18.97 51.14
C LYS A 36 -26.60 19.32 49.74
N SER A 37 -27.24 20.30 49.08
CA SER A 37 -26.83 20.74 47.73
C SER A 37 -25.44 21.41 47.71
N SER A 38 -24.93 21.87 48.87
CA SER A 38 -23.54 22.35 48.97
C SER A 38 -22.53 21.21 48.80
N ILE A 39 -22.88 19.99 49.20
CA ILE A 39 -22.02 18.81 48.99
C ILE A 39 -21.93 18.49 47.50
N LEU A 40 -23.06 18.47 46.79
CA LEU A 40 -23.09 18.24 45.34
C LEU A 40 -22.36 19.32 44.56
N GLU A 41 -22.51 20.57 45.00
CA GLU A 41 -21.76 21.71 44.46
C GLU A 41 -20.25 21.52 44.64
N ALA A 42 -19.81 21.06 45.81
CA ALA A 42 -18.40 20.81 46.08
C ALA A 42 -17.83 19.67 45.21
N ILE A 43 -18.60 18.58 45.01
CA ILE A 43 -18.26 17.49 44.08
C ILE A 43 -18.06 18.04 42.67
N GLY A 44 -19.05 18.80 42.18
CA GLY A 44 -19.03 19.40 40.85
C GLY A 44 -17.86 20.33 40.62
N TYR A 45 -17.60 21.20 41.58
CA TYR A 45 -16.49 22.14 41.50
C TYR A 45 -15.14 21.41 41.57
N ALA A 46 -14.97 20.43 42.46
CA ALA A 46 -13.67 19.80 42.69
C ALA A 46 -13.24 18.86 41.58
N LEU A 47 -14.13 17.99 41.11
CA LEU A 47 -13.83 16.97 40.09
C LEU A 47 -14.17 17.41 38.67
N PHE A 48 -15.23 18.20 38.46
CA PHE A 48 -15.79 18.39 37.12
C PHE A 48 -15.70 19.84 36.61
N ASP A 49 -15.09 20.73 37.41
CA ASP A 49 -14.97 22.16 37.11
C ASP A 49 -16.32 22.86 36.85
N SER A 50 -17.38 22.35 37.48
CA SER A 50 -18.70 22.99 37.49
C SER A 50 -18.66 24.33 38.22
N GLU A 51 -19.53 25.27 37.87
CA GLU A 51 -19.55 26.59 38.49
C GLU A 51 -20.14 26.57 39.92
N LEU A 52 -19.55 27.38 40.81
CA LEU A 52 -20.11 27.63 42.13
C LEU A 52 -21.37 28.50 42.02
N ARG A 53 -22.39 28.23 42.84
CA ARG A 53 -23.62 29.02 42.90
C ARG A 53 -23.29 30.47 43.28
N GLY A 54 -23.75 31.43 42.47
CA GLY A 54 -23.42 32.86 42.61
C GLY A 54 -22.16 33.30 41.85
N GLY A 55 -21.43 32.37 41.21
CA GLY A 55 -20.28 32.66 40.34
C GLY A 55 -19.02 33.17 41.04
N ASN A 56 -19.06 33.36 42.36
CA ASN A 56 -17.98 33.97 43.14
C ASN A 56 -17.42 32.99 44.18
N GLN A 57 -16.12 32.71 44.09
CA GLN A 57 -15.38 31.87 45.05
C GLN A 57 -15.52 32.34 46.51
N ARG A 58 -15.65 33.66 46.75
CA ARG A 58 -15.81 34.19 48.12
C ARG A 58 -17.10 33.74 48.77
N GLU A 59 -18.17 33.54 48.00
CA GLU A 59 -19.48 33.14 48.50
C GLU A 59 -19.54 31.65 48.85
N ALA A 60 -18.59 30.86 48.33
CA ALA A 60 -18.40 29.47 48.72
C ALA A 60 -17.64 29.33 50.06
N ILE A 61 -16.94 30.38 50.52
CA ILE A 61 -16.26 30.39 51.81
C ILE A 61 -17.27 30.75 52.90
N LYS A 62 -17.27 29.99 54.00
CA LYS A 62 -18.13 30.25 55.16
C LYS A 62 -17.88 31.65 55.74
N TYR A 63 -18.96 32.33 56.12
CA TYR A 63 -18.89 33.68 56.68
C TYR A 63 -17.91 33.75 57.87
N GLY A 64 -17.03 34.76 57.86
CA GLY A 64 -15.99 34.96 58.88
C GLY A 64 -14.70 34.13 58.69
N LYS A 65 -14.62 33.28 57.67
CA LYS A 65 -13.42 32.49 57.35
C LYS A 65 -12.64 33.09 56.17
N LYS A 66 -11.33 32.81 56.11
CA LYS A 66 -10.43 33.34 55.06
C LYS A 66 -10.25 32.38 53.88
N SER A 67 -10.47 31.09 54.10
CA SER A 67 -10.33 30.05 53.08
C SER A 67 -11.26 28.88 53.35
N ALA A 68 -11.60 28.14 52.30
CA ALA A 68 -12.28 26.86 52.36
C ALA A 68 -11.43 25.75 51.71
N LYS A 69 -11.65 24.50 52.12
CA LYS A 69 -11.01 23.31 51.54
C LYS A 69 -12.10 22.31 51.13
N ILE A 70 -11.97 21.78 49.92
CA ILE A 70 -12.74 20.63 49.42
C ILE A 70 -11.73 19.53 49.13
N GLU A 71 -11.96 18.34 49.66
CA GLU A 71 -11.13 17.17 49.42
C GLU A 71 -12.03 15.98 49.10
N ILE A 72 -11.74 15.29 48.00
CA ILE A 72 -12.52 14.17 47.50
C ILE A 72 -11.60 12.99 47.28
N GLU A 73 -11.92 11.87 47.94
CA GLU A 73 -11.32 10.57 47.67
C GLU A 73 -12.23 9.82 46.68
N PHE A 74 -11.66 9.32 45.58
CA PHE A 74 -12.41 8.56 44.58
C PHE A 74 -11.54 7.47 43.93
N THR A 75 -12.18 6.40 43.48
CA THR A 75 -11.55 5.32 42.71
C THR A 75 -11.75 5.60 41.22
N GLY A 76 -10.65 5.64 40.46
CA GLY A 76 -10.66 5.85 39.01
C GLY A 76 -11.18 4.65 38.22
N ILE A 77 -11.42 4.82 36.91
CA ILE A 77 -11.78 3.71 36.01
C ILE A 77 -10.64 2.67 35.85
N ASP A 78 -9.42 3.04 36.22
CA ASP A 78 -8.26 2.16 36.30
C ASP A 78 -8.24 1.29 37.57
N GLY A 79 -9.22 1.47 38.48
CA GLY A 79 -9.35 0.72 39.72
C GLY A 79 -8.49 1.25 40.89
N GLU A 80 -7.75 2.33 40.68
CA GLU A 80 -6.83 2.90 41.67
C GLU A 80 -7.48 4.04 42.46
N ASP A 81 -7.02 4.27 43.69
CA ASP A 81 -7.55 5.32 44.57
C ASP A 81 -6.78 6.65 44.44
N TYR A 82 -7.55 7.73 44.33
CA TYR A 82 -7.05 9.09 44.13
C TYR A 82 -7.67 10.07 45.13
N ILE A 83 -6.91 11.13 45.43
CA ILE A 83 -7.36 12.26 46.26
C ILE A 83 -7.24 13.55 45.47
N VAL A 84 -8.34 14.27 45.32
CA VAL A 84 -8.39 15.62 44.74
C VAL A 84 -8.68 16.63 45.83
N THR A 85 -7.79 17.61 45.99
CA THR A 85 -7.93 18.70 46.97
C THR A 85 -8.02 20.04 46.23
N ARG A 86 -9.08 20.83 46.49
CA ARG A 86 -9.23 22.23 46.05
C ARG A 86 -9.25 23.17 47.26
N LYS A 87 -8.38 24.19 47.26
CA LYS A 87 -8.40 25.30 48.23
C LYS A 87 -9.05 26.54 47.62
N ILE A 88 -9.90 27.25 48.38
CA ILE A 88 -10.62 28.44 47.94
C ILE A 88 -10.29 29.63 48.85
N PRO A 89 -9.66 30.72 48.36
CA PRO A 89 -8.99 30.82 47.06
C PRO A 89 -7.67 30.02 47.10
N GLY A 90 -7.26 29.41 45.99
CA GLY A 90 -6.04 28.61 45.99
C GLY A 90 -5.92 27.63 44.84
N SER A 91 -5.07 26.62 45.02
CA SER A 91 -4.71 25.62 44.02
C SER A 91 -5.53 24.33 44.14
N THR A 92 -5.66 23.65 43.00
CA THR A 92 -6.12 22.25 42.90
C THR A 92 -4.92 21.32 42.88
N SER A 93 -4.99 20.18 43.56
CA SER A 93 -3.98 19.13 43.52
C SER A 93 -4.62 17.75 43.48
N ILE A 94 -3.99 16.82 42.76
CA ILE A 94 -4.42 15.43 42.63
C ILE A 94 -3.23 14.50 42.90
N TYR A 95 -3.46 13.47 43.69
CA TYR A 95 -2.45 12.48 44.09
C TYR A 95 -3.05 11.08 44.08
N LYS A 96 -2.20 10.05 43.89
CA LYS A 96 -2.57 8.67 44.21
C LYS A 96 -2.57 8.49 45.72
N LYS A 97 -3.57 7.80 46.26
CA LYS A 97 -3.71 7.57 47.70
C LYS A 97 -2.51 6.81 48.29
N ASP A 98 -2.00 5.83 47.54
CA ASP A 98 -0.86 5.00 47.95
C ASP A 98 0.51 5.65 47.69
N ASN A 99 0.56 6.80 46.99
CA ASN A 99 1.79 7.55 46.74
C ASN A 99 1.53 9.07 46.72
N PRO A 100 1.32 9.68 47.91
CA PRO A 100 0.94 11.09 48.03
C PRO A 100 2.05 12.08 47.61
N ASP A 101 3.31 11.64 47.51
CA ASP A 101 4.43 12.47 47.04
C ASP A 101 4.42 12.67 45.51
N PHE A 102 3.64 11.87 44.76
CA PHE A 102 3.55 11.94 43.31
C PHE A 102 2.30 12.72 42.85
N GLN A 103 2.47 14.02 42.61
CA GLN A 103 1.43 14.86 42.03
C GLN A 103 1.30 14.63 40.52
N LEU A 104 0.08 14.41 40.01
CA LEU A 104 -0.14 14.26 38.57
C LEU A 104 -0.10 15.63 37.85
N ILE A 105 0.61 15.68 36.72
CA ILE A 105 0.67 16.84 35.81
C ILE A 105 -0.53 16.79 34.86
N GLY A 106 -1.10 17.94 34.47
CA GLY A 106 -2.24 18.00 33.54
C GLY A 106 -3.59 17.68 34.23
N LYS A 107 -3.92 18.45 35.27
CA LYS A 107 -4.98 18.16 36.25
C LYS A 107 -6.34 17.87 35.63
N GLU A 108 -6.79 18.69 34.68
CA GLU A 108 -8.12 18.57 34.06
C GLU A 108 -8.23 17.37 33.11
N ASP A 109 -7.26 17.20 32.21
CA ASP A 109 -7.23 16.06 31.29
C ASP A 109 -7.15 14.74 32.07
N ARG A 110 -6.38 14.73 33.17
CA ARG A 110 -6.22 13.54 34.00
C ARG A 110 -7.47 13.22 34.81
N ILE A 111 -8.15 14.22 35.39
CA ILE A 111 -9.43 13.97 36.07
C ILE A 111 -10.48 13.46 35.07
N ARG A 112 -10.53 14.02 33.86
CA ARG A 112 -11.44 13.54 32.80
C ARG A 112 -11.18 12.07 32.46
N GLU A 113 -9.92 11.68 32.27
CA GLU A 113 -9.52 10.29 32.03
C GLU A 113 -9.90 9.37 33.19
N LEU A 114 -9.55 9.73 34.42
CA LEU A 114 -9.80 8.91 35.61
C LEU A 114 -11.30 8.76 35.92
N CYS A 115 -12.11 9.77 35.61
CA CYS A 115 -13.57 9.72 35.71
C CYS A 115 -14.24 8.97 34.54
N GLY A 116 -13.47 8.59 33.50
CA GLY A 116 -13.98 7.88 32.32
C GLY A 116 -14.96 8.71 31.49
N ILE A 117 -14.77 10.03 31.42
CA ILE A 117 -15.67 10.95 30.72
C ILE A 117 -15.21 11.17 29.28
N LYS A 118 -16.10 10.84 28.33
CA LYS A 118 -15.87 10.94 26.89
C LYS A 118 -16.45 12.26 26.35
N GLY A 119 -15.74 13.37 26.58
CA GLY A 119 -16.11 14.68 26.03
C GLY A 119 -15.79 15.85 26.97
N ASP A 120 -16.62 16.90 26.90
CA ASP A 120 -16.48 18.09 27.76
C ASP A 120 -16.82 17.75 29.21
N LEU A 121 -15.84 17.85 30.11
CA LEU A 121 -15.93 17.43 31.50
C LEU A 121 -17.07 18.14 32.24
N LYS A 122 -17.13 19.47 32.10
CA LYS A 122 -18.15 20.33 32.71
C LYS A 122 -19.53 20.09 32.11
N GLY A 123 -19.63 20.08 30.78
CA GLY A 123 -20.88 19.90 30.05
C GLY A 123 -21.54 18.54 30.34
N ILE A 124 -20.75 17.47 30.39
CA ILE A 124 -21.24 16.13 30.75
C ILE A 124 -21.67 16.09 32.21
N TYR A 125 -20.91 16.70 33.13
CA TYR A 125 -21.34 16.76 34.52
C TYR A 125 -22.67 17.51 34.70
N ASP A 126 -22.77 18.73 34.20
CA ASP A 126 -23.92 19.61 34.42
C ASP A 126 -25.19 19.13 33.69
N ASN A 127 -25.08 18.43 32.56
CA ASN A 127 -26.25 18.03 31.75
C ASN A 127 -26.57 16.54 31.77
N VAL A 128 -25.59 15.67 32.09
CA VAL A 128 -25.74 14.21 32.04
C VAL A 128 -25.67 13.61 33.43
N ILE A 129 -24.56 13.82 34.15
CA ILE A 129 -24.29 13.18 35.45
C ILE A 129 -25.17 13.78 36.55
N VAL A 130 -25.39 15.09 36.56
CA VAL A 130 -26.17 15.77 37.60
C VAL A 130 -27.49 16.27 37.08
N ALA A 131 -28.56 15.94 37.80
CA ALA A 131 -29.85 16.59 37.69
C ALA A 131 -30.04 17.54 38.88
N LYS A 132 -29.70 18.81 38.69
CA LYS A 132 -29.87 19.85 39.72
C LYS A 132 -31.35 20.16 39.95
N GLN A 133 -31.66 20.72 41.12
CA GLN A 133 -33.02 21.11 41.49
C GLN A 133 -33.65 22.02 40.41
N ASN A 134 -34.86 21.70 39.95
CA ASN A 134 -35.60 22.37 38.86
C ASN A 134 -34.95 22.35 37.46
N GLU A 135 -33.74 21.78 37.31
CA GLU A 135 -33.04 21.66 36.02
C GLU A 135 -33.24 20.30 35.35
N PHE A 136 -34.01 19.42 36.00
CA PHE A 136 -34.26 18.05 35.56
C PHE A 136 -34.78 17.95 34.12
N ILE A 137 -35.64 18.90 33.74
CA ILE A 137 -36.40 18.96 32.48
C ILE A 137 -36.00 20.20 31.64
N SER A 138 -35.31 21.18 32.23
CA SER A 138 -35.07 22.50 31.62
C SER A 138 -34.24 22.42 30.34
N SER A 139 -33.17 21.61 30.32
CA SER A 139 -32.30 21.45 29.15
C SER A 139 -33.06 20.99 27.89
N PHE A 140 -34.17 20.28 28.06
CA PHE A 140 -35.03 19.82 26.96
C PHE A 140 -36.12 20.84 26.59
N LYS A 141 -36.46 21.78 27.49
CA LYS A 141 -37.43 22.88 27.28
C LYS A 141 -36.80 24.20 26.80
N GLU A 142 -35.47 24.27 26.73
CA GLU A 142 -34.77 25.46 26.24
C GLU A 142 -35.15 25.81 24.80
N LYS A 143 -34.98 27.08 24.42
CA LYS A 143 -35.16 27.52 23.03
C LYS A 143 -34.12 26.86 22.12
N ASP A 144 -34.47 26.65 20.86
CA ASP A 144 -33.65 25.93 19.87
C ASP A 144 -32.15 26.29 19.88
N ASN A 145 -31.80 27.59 19.95
CA ASN A 145 -30.40 28.03 19.94
C ASN A 145 -29.65 27.70 21.25
N GLU A 146 -30.30 27.81 22.41
CA GLU A 146 -29.66 27.47 23.69
C GLU A 146 -29.57 25.95 23.85
N ARG A 147 -30.62 25.23 23.45
CA ARG A 147 -30.62 23.77 23.39
C ARG A 147 -29.48 23.24 22.49
N GLU A 148 -29.30 23.83 21.31
CA GLU A 148 -28.19 23.50 20.41
C GLU A 148 -26.82 23.76 21.03
N LYS A 149 -26.62 24.89 21.73
CA LYS A 149 -25.34 25.16 22.42
C LYS A 149 -25.05 24.14 23.52
N ILE A 150 -26.05 23.73 24.29
CA ILE A 150 -25.91 22.75 25.37
C ILE A 150 -25.48 21.41 24.79
N PHE A 151 -26.28 20.83 23.89
CA PHE A 151 -26.02 19.47 23.40
C PHE A 151 -24.84 19.39 22.44
N ASN A 152 -24.52 20.44 21.67
CA ASN A 152 -23.28 20.46 20.88
C ASN A 152 -22.03 20.38 21.77
N LYS A 153 -22.05 20.97 22.97
CA LYS A 153 -20.95 20.84 23.93
C LYS A 153 -20.89 19.45 24.54
N VAL A 154 -22.04 18.89 24.92
CA VAL A 154 -22.11 17.52 25.46
C VAL A 154 -21.59 16.49 24.45
N PHE A 155 -21.99 16.62 23.18
CA PHE A 155 -21.54 15.76 22.09
C PHE A 155 -20.17 16.15 21.51
N ASN A 156 -19.56 17.23 22.02
CA ASN A 156 -18.30 17.79 21.54
C ASN A 156 -18.31 18.05 20.01
N THR A 157 -19.47 18.41 19.45
CA THR A 157 -19.65 18.72 18.02
C THR A 157 -19.48 20.22 17.73
N ASP A 158 -19.36 21.06 18.76
CA ASP A 158 -18.99 22.47 18.65
C ASP A 158 -17.57 22.65 18.06
N ILE A 159 -16.70 21.64 18.18
CA ILE A 159 -15.38 21.63 17.53
C ILE A 159 -15.47 21.82 16.02
N TYR A 160 -16.45 21.20 15.35
CA TYR A 160 -16.63 21.33 13.90
C TYR A 160 -17.00 22.76 13.52
N LYS A 161 -17.85 23.40 14.33
CA LYS A 161 -18.20 24.82 14.16
C LYS A 161 -16.96 25.71 14.34
N LYS A 162 -16.14 25.46 15.36
CA LYS A 162 -14.87 26.20 15.58
C LYS A 162 -13.89 26.04 14.41
N ILE A 163 -13.76 24.84 13.86
CA ILE A 163 -12.91 24.58 12.68
C ILE A 163 -13.48 25.28 11.44
N TYR A 164 -14.80 25.27 11.26
CA TYR A 164 -15.48 25.96 10.18
C TYR A 164 -15.32 27.49 10.28
N GLU A 165 -15.55 28.10 11.44
CA GLU A 165 -15.53 29.55 11.59
C GLU A 165 -14.11 30.13 11.67
N GLY A 166 -13.15 29.38 12.22
CA GLY A 166 -11.74 29.76 12.35
C GLY A 166 -10.84 29.14 11.29
N TYR A 167 -10.18 28.03 11.64
CA TYR A 167 -9.06 27.46 10.87
C TYR A 167 -9.30 27.28 9.38
N SER A 168 -10.45 26.71 8.98
CA SER A 168 -10.75 26.48 7.57
C SER A 168 -11.05 27.78 6.82
N ARG A 169 -11.53 28.83 7.49
CA ARG A 169 -11.80 30.13 6.87
C ARG A 169 -10.48 30.83 6.59
N ASP A 170 -9.59 30.80 7.57
CA ASP A 170 -8.27 31.39 7.45
C ASP A 170 -7.45 30.70 6.35
N ALA A 171 -7.61 29.37 6.19
CA ALA A 171 -6.99 28.63 5.10
C ALA A 171 -7.52 29.06 3.72
N VAL A 172 -8.85 29.21 3.56
CA VAL A 172 -9.46 29.74 2.31
C VAL A 172 -8.93 31.13 1.99
N ASN A 173 -9.00 32.05 2.96
CA ASN A 173 -8.54 33.42 2.78
C ASN A 173 -7.05 33.49 2.41
N ARG A 174 -6.22 32.63 3.02
CA ARG A 174 -4.79 32.54 2.71
C ARG A 174 -4.56 32.11 1.27
N TYR A 175 -5.20 31.03 0.81
CA TYR A 175 -5.02 30.56 -0.56
C TYR A 175 -5.59 31.55 -1.59
N GLU A 176 -6.71 32.20 -1.31
CA GLU A 176 -7.25 33.26 -2.18
C GLU A 176 -6.27 34.43 -2.32
N LYS A 177 -5.67 34.87 -1.20
CA LYS A 177 -4.64 35.90 -1.21
C LYS A 177 -3.37 35.47 -1.96
N ASP A 178 -2.89 34.24 -1.74
CA ASP A 178 -1.71 33.71 -2.44
C ASP A 178 -1.96 33.61 -3.95
N ILE A 179 -3.17 33.21 -4.37
CA ILE A 179 -3.59 33.19 -5.78
C ILE A 179 -3.60 34.60 -6.38
N GLU A 180 -4.13 35.58 -5.66
CA GLU A 180 -4.14 36.99 -6.09
C GLU A 180 -2.72 37.54 -6.27
N ILE A 181 -1.83 37.28 -5.31
CA ILE A 181 -0.41 37.67 -5.37
C ILE A 181 0.27 37.05 -6.60
N GLU A 182 0.08 35.75 -6.83
CA GLU A 182 0.68 35.07 -7.98
C GLU A 182 0.10 35.54 -9.32
N ARG A 183 -1.22 35.82 -9.40
CA ARG A 183 -1.85 36.41 -10.59
C ARG A 183 -1.28 37.79 -10.91
N SER A 184 -1.22 38.68 -9.91
CA SER A 184 -0.64 40.02 -10.08
C SER A 184 0.84 39.93 -10.49
N SER A 185 1.60 39.02 -9.88
CA SER A 185 2.99 38.77 -10.27
C SER A 185 3.12 38.30 -11.73
N MET A 186 2.20 37.46 -12.22
CA MET A 186 2.20 37.00 -13.61
C MET A 186 1.80 38.11 -14.59
N GLU A 187 0.82 38.95 -14.23
CA GLU A 187 0.42 40.12 -15.03
C GLU A 187 1.59 41.10 -15.19
N ASN A 188 2.27 41.44 -14.09
CA ASN A 188 3.45 42.31 -14.13
C ASN A 188 4.57 41.75 -15.04
N ILE A 189 4.82 40.43 -15.01
CA ILE A 189 5.82 39.81 -15.90
C ILE A 189 5.36 39.88 -17.36
N ALA A 190 4.07 39.65 -17.62
CA ALA A 190 3.50 39.71 -18.96
C ALA A 190 3.53 41.12 -19.56
N GLU A 191 3.35 42.17 -18.75
CA GLU A 191 3.44 43.57 -19.19
C GLU A 191 4.87 44.02 -19.55
N ILE A 192 5.87 43.51 -18.82
CA ILE A 192 7.29 43.87 -19.04
C ILE A 192 7.90 43.07 -20.22
N MET A 193 7.28 41.95 -20.61
CA MET A 193 7.80 41.06 -21.63
C MET A 193 7.57 41.62 -23.04
N GLU A 194 8.66 41.84 -23.80
CA GLU A 194 8.59 42.17 -25.23
C GLU A 194 8.10 40.95 -26.05
N ASP A 195 7.39 41.19 -27.17
CA ASP A 195 6.90 40.11 -28.04
C ASP A 195 8.08 39.37 -28.72
N PRO A 196 8.25 38.05 -28.49
CA PRO A 196 9.31 37.28 -29.12
C PRO A 196 9.18 37.20 -30.65
N ALA A 197 7.99 37.39 -31.23
CA ALA A 197 7.81 37.44 -32.68
C ALA A 197 8.48 38.69 -33.27
N ASP A 198 8.22 39.86 -32.68
CA ASP A 198 8.81 41.14 -33.11
C ASP A 198 10.34 41.13 -33.03
N ILE A 199 10.90 40.53 -31.96
CA ILE A 199 12.35 40.40 -31.79
C ILE A 199 12.94 39.44 -32.84
N LYS A 200 12.26 38.32 -33.13
CA LYS A 200 12.72 37.34 -34.14
C LYS A 200 12.68 37.92 -35.54
N GLU A 201 11.63 38.65 -35.90
CA GLU A 201 11.52 39.31 -37.20
C GLU A 201 12.66 40.31 -37.41
N LYS A 202 12.91 41.19 -36.42
CA LYS A 202 14.05 42.12 -36.44
C LYS A 202 15.40 41.40 -36.53
N LEU A 203 15.55 40.28 -35.82
CA LEU A 203 16.78 39.47 -35.84
C LEU A 203 17.01 38.80 -37.20
N GLU A 204 15.96 38.32 -37.86
CA GLU A 204 16.06 37.75 -39.22
C GLU A 204 16.40 38.83 -40.25
N PHE A 205 15.78 40.00 -40.14
CA PHE A 205 16.08 41.16 -40.98
C PHE A 205 17.57 41.56 -40.89
N GLU A 206 18.10 41.76 -39.67
CA GLU A 206 19.50 42.13 -39.49
C GLU A 206 20.48 41.01 -39.88
N LYS A 207 20.11 39.73 -39.68
CA LYS A 207 20.89 38.60 -40.23
C LYS A 207 20.92 38.57 -41.75
N GLY A 208 19.83 38.99 -42.41
CA GLY A 208 19.77 39.18 -43.86
C GLY A 208 20.80 40.20 -44.32
N ARG A 209 20.80 41.40 -43.71
CA ARG A 209 21.77 42.47 -43.98
C ARG A 209 23.22 42.02 -43.74
N ALA A 210 23.47 41.27 -42.67
CA ALA A 210 24.80 40.72 -42.39
C ALA A 210 25.27 39.74 -43.48
N LYS A 211 24.37 38.92 -44.05
CA LYS A 211 24.70 38.02 -45.16
C LYS A 211 25.00 38.79 -46.45
N GLU A 212 24.24 39.83 -46.74
CA GLU A 212 24.47 40.71 -47.90
C GLU A 212 25.85 41.37 -47.80
N TYR A 213 26.16 41.99 -46.65
CA TYR A 213 27.47 42.62 -46.44
C TYR A 213 28.63 41.61 -46.50
N ASN A 214 28.49 40.41 -45.91
CA ASN A 214 29.50 39.36 -46.04
C ASN A 214 29.72 38.91 -47.50
N SER A 215 28.65 38.83 -48.29
CA SER A 215 28.74 38.46 -49.71
C SER A 215 29.43 39.55 -50.54
N SER A 216 29.07 40.81 -50.32
CA SER A 216 29.75 41.96 -50.94
C SER A 216 31.22 42.04 -50.54
N LEU A 217 31.53 41.77 -49.27
CA LEU A 217 32.91 41.72 -48.79
C LEU A 217 33.71 40.59 -49.44
N ALA A 218 33.10 39.43 -49.68
CA ALA A 218 33.74 38.31 -50.38
C ALA A 218 34.09 38.68 -51.82
N LEU A 219 33.16 39.32 -52.54
CA LEU A 219 33.39 39.80 -53.91
C LEU A 219 34.51 40.85 -53.97
N LEU A 220 34.48 41.86 -53.10
CA LEU A 220 35.53 42.89 -53.04
C LEU A 220 36.90 42.31 -52.67
N ASN A 221 36.96 41.32 -51.77
CA ASN A 221 38.23 40.65 -51.44
C ASN A 221 38.77 39.81 -52.62
N GLU A 222 37.89 39.20 -53.42
CA GLU A 222 38.28 38.49 -54.64
C GLU A 222 38.85 39.48 -55.68
N GLU A 223 38.18 40.62 -55.89
CA GLU A 223 38.69 41.68 -56.76
C GLU A 223 40.02 42.24 -56.27
N LYS A 224 40.17 42.46 -54.96
CA LYS A 224 41.43 42.88 -54.33
C LYS A 224 42.54 41.85 -54.55
N SER A 225 42.23 40.56 -54.50
CA SER A 225 43.20 39.50 -54.79
C SER A 225 43.70 39.58 -56.24
N LYS A 226 42.79 39.76 -57.21
CA LYS A 226 43.15 39.91 -58.62
C LYS A 226 44.03 41.14 -58.85
N VAL A 227 43.68 42.29 -58.26
CA VAL A 227 44.49 43.52 -58.35
C VAL A 227 45.88 43.32 -57.73
N LYS A 228 45.96 42.63 -56.60
CA LYS A 228 47.23 42.29 -55.94
C LYS A 228 48.10 41.35 -56.78
N GLU A 229 47.50 40.38 -57.48
CA GLU A 229 48.21 39.52 -58.44
C GLU A 229 48.79 40.33 -59.61
N PHE A 230 48.04 41.30 -60.15
CA PHE A 230 48.54 42.20 -61.19
C PHE A 230 49.68 43.09 -60.72
N LEU A 231 49.57 43.69 -59.52
CA LEU A 231 50.66 44.49 -58.92
C LEU A 231 51.90 43.64 -58.64
N ASN A 232 51.73 42.39 -58.17
CA ASN A 232 52.84 41.46 -57.99
C ASN A 232 53.49 41.08 -59.33
N SER A 233 52.70 40.82 -60.37
CA SER A 233 53.20 40.54 -61.73
C SER A 233 54.00 41.73 -62.26
N TYR A 234 53.48 42.95 -62.13
CA TYR A 234 54.17 44.18 -62.50
C TYR A 234 55.50 44.35 -61.75
N ASN A 235 55.50 44.17 -60.43
CA ASN A 235 56.72 44.23 -59.62
C ASN A 235 57.73 43.15 -60.01
N THR A 236 57.27 41.94 -60.33
CA THR A 236 58.13 40.85 -60.80
C THR A 236 58.75 41.17 -62.14
N LEU A 237 57.97 41.72 -63.09
CA LEU A 237 58.46 42.13 -64.40
C LEU A 237 59.46 43.30 -64.28
N ASN A 238 59.24 44.24 -63.37
CA ASN A 238 60.17 45.34 -63.08
C ASN A 238 61.48 44.82 -62.50
N LEU A 239 61.41 43.90 -61.53
CA LEU A 239 62.59 43.23 -60.98
C LEU A 239 63.33 42.42 -62.06
N GLU A 240 62.62 41.77 -62.99
CA GLU A 240 63.21 41.09 -64.14
C GLU A 240 63.92 42.08 -65.08
N ILE A 241 63.35 43.27 -65.33
CA ILE A 241 63.98 44.32 -66.13
C ILE A 241 65.21 44.88 -65.43
N GLU A 242 65.13 45.19 -64.13
CA GLU A 242 66.28 45.64 -63.35
C GLU A 242 67.38 44.58 -63.34
N LYS A 243 67.02 43.31 -63.17
CA LYS A 243 67.94 42.18 -63.23
C LYS A 243 68.57 42.05 -64.62
N LEU A 244 67.80 42.11 -65.71
CA LEU A 244 68.31 42.07 -67.08
C LEU A 244 69.22 43.27 -67.38
N THR A 245 68.87 44.46 -66.89
CA THR A 245 69.69 45.68 -67.02
C THR A 245 71.01 45.50 -66.26
N GLY A 246 70.96 44.98 -65.03
CA GLY A 246 72.13 44.62 -64.25
C GLY A 246 72.99 43.54 -64.92
N GLU A 247 72.36 42.52 -65.51
CA GLU A 247 73.05 41.45 -66.25
C GLU A 247 73.70 41.96 -67.53
N ILE A 248 73.08 42.90 -68.25
CA ILE A 248 73.66 43.56 -69.43
C ILE A 248 74.86 44.43 -69.04
N ASN A 249 74.74 45.20 -67.96
CA ASN A 249 75.85 45.98 -67.42
C ASN A 249 77.00 45.08 -66.95
N ALA A 250 76.68 43.99 -66.25
CA ALA A 250 77.67 42.99 -65.83
C ALA A 250 78.31 42.28 -67.02
N LEU A 251 77.57 42.01 -68.11
CA LEU A 251 78.11 41.44 -69.35
C LEU A 251 79.05 42.44 -70.06
N SER A 252 78.71 43.73 -70.11
CA SER A 252 79.57 44.75 -70.72
C SER A 252 80.88 44.91 -69.95
N GLU A 253 80.81 44.91 -68.62
CA GLU A 253 81.97 44.97 -67.74
C GLU A 253 82.77 43.66 -67.77
N SER A 254 82.11 42.50 -67.87
CA SER A 254 82.74 41.19 -68.05
C SER A 254 83.49 41.08 -69.38
N ILE A 255 82.95 41.60 -70.48
CA ILE A 255 83.67 41.67 -71.77
C ILE A 255 84.93 42.51 -71.62
N LYS A 256 84.86 43.65 -70.91
CA LYS A 256 86.02 44.51 -70.64
C LYS A 256 87.07 43.78 -69.80
N ASN A 257 86.67 43.14 -68.70
CA ASN A 257 87.55 42.40 -67.80
C ASN A 257 88.18 41.16 -68.46
N LYS A 258 87.42 40.39 -69.25
CA LYS A 258 87.92 39.21 -69.94
C LYS A 258 88.96 39.56 -71.02
N ASN A 259 88.88 40.75 -71.61
CA ASN A 259 89.94 41.25 -72.50
C ASN A 259 91.26 41.53 -71.74
N GLU A 260 91.19 42.02 -70.51
CA GLU A 260 92.37 42.17 -69.64
C GLU A 260 92.89 40.82 -69.12
N GLU A 261 92.02 39.83 -68.95
CA GLU A 261 92.38 38.47 -68.55
C GLU A 261 93.06 37.69 -69.68
N PHE A 262 92.62 37.89 -70.92
CA PHE A 262 93.26 37.34 -72.13
C PHE A 262 94.77 37.65 -72.17
N THR A 263 95.13 38.89 -71.83
CA THR A 263 96.53 39.34 -71.82
C THR A 263 97.35 38.75 -70.67
N LYS A 264 96.72 38.39 -69.55
CA LYS A 264 97.39 37.72 -68.42
C LYS A 264 97.60 36.23 -68.66
N VAL A 265 96.59 35.52 -69.16
CA VAL A 265 96.62 34.06 -69.41
C VAL A 265 97.69 33.69 -70.44
N ALA A 266 97.94 34.54 -71.43
CA ALA A 266 99.04 34.38 -72.40
C ALA A 266 100.42 34.19 -71.74
N ASN A 267 100.64 34.81 -70.57
CA ASN A 267 101.90 34.71 -69.85
C ASN A 267 102.00 33.43 -69.01
N SER A 268 100.89 32.93 -68.46
CA SER A 268 100.84 31.72 -67.61
C SER A 268 101.03 30.41 -68.39
N ILE A 269 100.71 30.36 -69.69
CA ILE A 269 100.91 29.15 -70.54
C ILE A 269 102.37 28.65 -70.47
N LYS A 270 103.32 29.57 -70.34
CA LYS A 270 104.76 29.26 -70.24
C LYS A 270 105.14 28.51 -68.95
N GLU A 271 104.38 28.65 -67.87
CA GLU A 271 104.68 28.01 -66.58
C GLU A 271 104.10 26.59 -66.48
N SER A 272 103.01 26.31 -67.21
CA SER A 272 102.23 25.08 -67.08
C SER A 272 102.82 23.84 -67.77
N GLU A 273 103.69 24.01 -68.77
CA GLU A 273 104.45 22.92 -69.44
C GLU A 273 105.21 22.00 -68.47
N ILE A 274 105.59 22.53 -67.31
CA ILE A 274 106.42 21.84 -66.33
C ILE A 274 105.63 20.82 -65.50
N SER A 275 104.31 21.02 -65.34
CA SER A 275 103.50 20.21 -64.42
C SER A 275 102.83 18.98 -65.08
N GLU A 276 102.63 18.97 -66.41
CA GLU A 276 101.93 17.91 -67.20
C GLU A 276 102.45 16.48 -66.97
N LYS A 277 103.70 16.35 -66.51
CA LYS A 277 104.38 15.07 -66.27
C LYS A 277 103.87 14.27 -65.06
N ILE A 278 103.28 14.92 -64.06
CA ILE A 278 102.99 14.30 -62.74
C ILE A 278 101.63 13.55 -62.71
N VAL A 279 100.71 13.89 -63.60
CA VAL A 279 99.29 13.47 -63.53
C VAL A 279 99.02 12.08 -64.10
N LYS A 280 99.83 11.63 -65.07
CA LYS A 280 99.56 10.41 -65.83
C LYS A 280 99.60 9.10 -65.02
N GLU A 281 100.11 9.13 -63.79
CA GLU A 281 100.42 7.92 -63.03
C GLU A 281 99.27 7.40 -62.12
N ASN A 282 98.14 8.11 -61.93
CA ASN A 282 97.19 7.82 -60.82
C ASN A 282 95.69 7.60 -61.16
N ARG A 283 95.29 7.22 -62.40
CA ARG A 283 93.88 7.24 -62.88
C ARG A 283 92.97 6.05 -62.52
N GLU A 284 93.46 4.81 -62.51
CA GLU A 284 92.60 3.59 -62.50
C GLU A 284 91.84 3.34 -61.17
N LYS A 285 92.29 3.90 -60.06
CA LYS A 285 91.74 3.58 -58.72
C LYS A 285 90.42 4.29 -58.36
N TYR A 286 89.95 5.23 -59.18
CA TYR A 286 88.74 6.03 -58.92
C TYR A 286 87.44 5.34 -59.40
N GLU A 287 87.52 4.49 -60.43
CA GLU A 287 86.33 3.95 -61.12
C GLU A 287 85.62 2.81 -60.34
N GLU A 288 86.30 2.12 -59.42
CA GLU A 288 85.70 1.03 -58.63
C GLU A 288 84.74 1.48 -57.50
N TYR A 289 84.77 2.74 -57.07
CA TYR A 289 83.96 3.25 -55.96
C TYR A 289 82.45 3.36 -56.27
N GLN A 290 82.05 3.53 -57.53
CA GLN A 290 80.65 3.84 -57.91
C GLN A 290 79.68 2.64 -57.87
N LYS A 291 80.17 1.40 -57.97
CA LYS A 291 79.34 0.23 -58.27
C LYS A 291 78.53 -0.30 -57.06
N TYR A 292 78.99 -0.09 -55.83
CA TYR A 292 78.40 -0.72 -54.62
C TYR A 292 77.18 0.01 -54.03
N SER A 293 76.82 1.21 -54.49
CA SER A 293 75.77 2.05 -53.88
C SER A 293 74.32 1.68 -54.24
N GLN A 294 74.06 0.90 -55.30
CA GLN A 294 72.70 0.74 -55.85
C GLN A 294 71.90 -0.47 -55.30
N GLU A 295 72.53 -1.51 -54.74
CA GLU A 295 71.85 -2.76 -54.33
C GLU A 295 71.07 -2.70 -52.99
N ILE A 296 71.32 -1.72 -52.12
CA ILE A 296 70.79 -1.68 -50.74
C ILE A 296 69.28 -1.35 -50.64
N ASN A 297 68.69 -0.70 -51.65
CA ASN A 297 67.39 -0.05 -51.49
C ASN A 297 66.15 -0.97 -51.67
N ILE A 298 66.29 -2.12 -52.35
CA ILE A 298 65.14 -2.97 -52.74
C ILE A 298 64.59 -3.84 -51.58
N LEU A 299 65.36 -4.13 -50.54
CA LEU A 299 65.01 -5.13 -49.52
C LEU A 299 64.09 -4.64 -48.37
N LYS A 300 63.86 -3.32 -48.17
CA LYS A 300 63.14 -2.81 -46.97
C LYS A 300 61.59 -2.86 -47.02
N ILE A 301 60.95 -3.07 -48.17
CA ILE A 301 59.48 -2.91 -48.34
C ILE A 301 58.66 -4.15 -47.89
N ARG A 302 59.17 -5.37 -48.04
CA ARG A 302 58.40 -6.64 -47.91
C ARG A 302 58.12 -7.13 -46.46
N LYS A 303 58.64 -6.46 -45.41
CA LYS A 303 58.61 -6.95 -44.01
C LYS A 303 57.32 -6.64 -43.21
N LYS A 304 56.55 -5.61 -43.57
CA LYS A 304 55.48 -5.05 -42.69
C LYS A 304 54.11 -5.73 -42.75
N GLU A 305 53.82 -6.57 -43.74
CA GLU A 305 52.45 -7.06 -44.00
C GLU A 305 52.06 -8.36 -43.26
N LEU A 306 53.01 -9.10 -42.70
CA LEU A 306 52.82 -10.51 -42.30
C LEU A 306 52.50 -10.76 -40.80
N GLU A 307 52.56 -9.75 -39.91
CA GLU A 307 52.45 -9.97 -38.43
C GLU A 307 51.02 -9.96 -37.86
N LYS A 308 50.00 -9.46 -38.57
CA LYS A 308 48.67 -9.14 -37.99
C LYS A 308 47.63 -10.29 -38.00
N ILE A 309 47.84 -11.35 -38.80
CA ILE A 309 46.83 -12.39 -39.09
C ILE A 309 46.88 -13.59 -38.10
N LYS A 310 47.92 -13.70 -37.26
CA LYS A 310 48.23 -14.92 -36.49
C LYS A 310 47.49 -15.07 -35.15
N GLU A 311 47.00 -13.99 -34.52
CA GLU A 311 46.48 -14.03 -33.13
C GLU A 311 45.00 -14.43 -33.00
N GLU A 312 44.14 -14.14 -33.98
CA GLU A 312 42.68 -14.35 -33.87
C GLU A 312 42.23 -15.81 -34.02
N CYS A 313 43.06 -16.69 -34.60
CA CYS A 313 42.70 -18.08 -34.88
C CYS A 313 42.73 -19.02 -33.66
N LEU A 314 43.38 -18.67 -32.54
CA LEU A 314 43.59 -19.61 -31.42
C LEU A 314 42.44 -19.68 -30.39
N LEU A 315 41.55 -18.69 -30.37
CA LEU A 315 40.50 -18.58 -29.35
C LEU A 315 39.25 -19.44 -29.68
N HIS A 316 38.86 -19.48 -30.95
CA HIS A 316 37.65 -20.16 -31.41
C HIS A 316 37.71 -21.70 -31.31
N GLU A 317 38.90 -22.33 -31.32
CA GLU A 317 39.05 -23.80 -31.26
C GLU A 317 38.65 -24.42 -29.90
N LYS A 318 38.73 -23.68 -28.79
CA LYS A 318 38.50 -24.25 -27.44
C LYS A 318 37.01 -24.38 -27.05
N GLU A 319 36.17 -23.48 -27.53
CA GLU A 319 34.77 -23.37 -27.09
C GLU A 319 33.84 -24.39 -27.77
N ILE A 320 34.23 -24.90 -28.95
CA ILE A 320 33.46 -25.90 -29.70
C ILE A 320 33.42 -27.25 -28.96
N ASN A 321 34.55 -27.69 -28.38
CA ASN A 321 34.66 -29.02 -27.76
C ASN A 321 33.85 -29.19 -26.46
N SER A 322 33.56 -28.11 -25.73
CA SER A 322 32.81 -28.21 -24.46
C SER A 322 31.31 -28.42 -24.66
N LEU A 323 30.73 -27.84 -25.71
CA LEU A 323 29.28 -27.87 -25.93
C LEU A 323 28.78 -29.22 -26.48
N GLU A 324 29.59 -29.93 -27.27
CA GLU A 324 29.20 -31.23 -27.84
C GLU A 324 29.07 -32.34 -26.79
N LYS A 325 29.84 -32.27 -25.69
CA LYS A 325 29.83 -33.29 -24.63
C LYS A 325 28.56 -33.24 -23.78
N LEU A 326 28.04 -32.04 -23.49
CA LEU A 326 26.87 -31.83 -22.63
C LEU A 326 25.57 -32.40 -23.25
N ASN A 327 25.43 -32.31 -24.58
CA ASN A 327 24.22 -32.79 -25.27
C ASN A 327 24.06 -34.32 -25.24
N SER A 328 25.16 -35.08 -25.15
CA SER A 328 25.12 -36.55 -25.10
C SER A 328 24.63 -37.11 -23.76
N GLU A 329 24.81 -36.39 -22.65
CA GLU A 329 24.48 -36.87 -21.31
C GLU A 329 22.97 -36.78 -21.04
N ILE A 330 22.34 -35.69 -21.49
CA ILE A 330 20.91 -35.42 -21.28
C ILE A 330 20.02 -36.45 -22.01
N ASP A 331 20.43 -36.92 -23.18
CA ASP A 331 19.68 -37.88 -24.00
C ASP A 331 19.59 -39.29 -23.36
N GLY A 332 20.53 -39.61 -22.46
CA GLY A 332 20.54 -40.88 -21.72
C GLY A 332 19.49 -40.94 -20.59
N GLU A 333 19.19 -39.82 -19.93
CA GLU A 333 18.26 -39.77 -18.81
C GLU A 333 16.80 -39.99 -19.23
N ILE A 334 16.41 -39.48 -20.40
CA ILE A 334 15.04 -39.55 -20.91
C ILE A 334 14.57 -41.01 -21.09
N LYS A 335 15.43 -41.89 -21.59
CA LYS A 335 15.10 -43.31 -21.84
C LYS A 335 14.77 -44.10 -20.57
N VAL A 336 15.29 -43.68 -19.41
CA VAL A 336 15.07 -44.39 -18.14
C VAL A 336 13.64 -44.19 -17.62
N PHE A 337 13.09 -42.99 -17.79
CA PHE A 337 11.74 -42.66 -17.33
C PHE A 337 10.65 -43.32 -18.17
N GLU A 338 10.86 -43.51 -19.48
CA GLU A 338 9.90 -44.17 -20.37
C GLU A 338 9.62 -45.63 -19.95
N ASN A 339 10.66 -46.39 -19.57
CA ASN A 339 10.53 -47.80 -19.16
C ASN A 339 9.74 -48.01 -17.85
N LYS A 340 9.80 -47.07 -16.90
CA LYS A 340 9.09 -47.21 -15.61
C LYS A 340 7.59 -47.06 -15.74
N LYS A 341 7.14 -46.26 -16.71
CA LYS A 341 5.73 -45.98 -16.96
C LYS A 341 4.99 -47.24 -17.44
N GLU A 342 5.55 -47.96 -18.42
CA GLU A 342 4.93 -49.16 -19.02
C GLU A 342 4.66 -50.28 -18.01
N ASN A 343 5.56 -50.51 -17.05
CA ASN A 343 5.40 -51.59 -16.06
C ASN A 343 4.20 -51.39 -15.12
N ASN A 344 3.87 -50.16 -14.75
CA ASN A 344 2.77 -49.89 -13.81
C ASN A 344 1.38 -50.06 -14.46
N GLU A 345 1.27 -49.86 -15.78
CA GLU A 345 0.01 -50.00 -16.52
C GLU A 345 -0.44 -51.48 -16.61
N SER A 346 0.50 -52.44 -16.62
CA SER A 346 0.20 -53.87 -16.73
C SER A 346 -0.44 -54.47 -15.46
N LEU A 347 0.00 -54.06 -14.26
CA LEU A 347 -0.48 -54.60 -12.98
C LEU A 347 -1.92 -54.19 -12.64
N LEU A 348 -2.38 -53.04 -13.13
CA LEU A 348 -3.72 -52.50 -12.88
C LEU A 348 -4.83 -53.38 -13.49
N LEU A 349 -4.55 -54.02 -14.63
CA LEU A 349 -5.52 -54.82 -15.38
C LEU A 349 -5.84 -56.15 -14.69
N GLU A 350 -4.88 -56.75 -13.99
CA GLU A 350 -5.03 -58.07 -13.35
C GLU A 350 -6.02 -58.05 -12.16
N ARG A 351 -6.00 -56.99 -11.35
CA ARG A 351 -6.79 -56.91 -10.10
C ARG A 351 -8.28 -56.70 -10.32
N LYS A 352 -8.67 -56.02 -11.40
CA LYS A 352 -10.08 -55.78 -11.75
C LYS A 352 -10.85 -57.06 -12.09
N ASN A 353 -10.19 -58.09 -12.62
CA ASN A 353 -10.86 -59.32 -13.05
C ASN A 353 -11.27 -60.24 -11.88
N LYS A 354 -10.54 -60.24 -10.75
CA LYS A 354 -10.85 -61.09 -9.58
C LYS A 354 -12.08 -60.66 -8.79
N LEU A 355 -12.44 -59.37 -8.82
CA LEU A 355 -13.60 -58.84 -8.08
C LEU A 355 -14.94 -59.37 -8.62
N PHE A 356 -15.01 -59.65 -9.93
CA PHE A 356 -16.24 -60.03 -10.62
C PHE A 356 -16.72 -61.46 -10.29
N GLU A 357 -15.83 -62.38 -9.92
CA GLU A 357 -16.19 -63.79 -9.68
C GLU A 357 -16.93 -64.03 -8.36
N ILE A 358 -16.63 -63.26 -7.31
CA ILE A 358 -17.22 -63.45 -5.96
C ILE A 358 -18.69 -62.99 -5.88
N GLU A 359 -19.11 -62.01 -6.69
CA GLU A 359 -20.48 -61.48 -6.66
C GLU A 359 -21.53 -62.51 -7.15
N LYS A 360 -21.12 -63.51 -7.93
CA LYS A 360 -22.02 -64.50 -8.54
C LYS A 360 -22.45 -65.61 -7.56
N GLU A 361 -21.65 -65.91 -6.54
CA GLU A 361 -21.88 -67.02 -5.59
C GLU A 361 -23.01 -66.72 -4.57
N ILE A 362 -23.24 -65.45 -4.22
CA ILE A 362 -24.19 -65.03 -3.17
C ILE A 362 -25.67 -65.20 -3.61
N ILE A 363 -25.95 -65.21 -4.92
CA ILE A 363 -27.31 -65.18 -5.46
C ILE A 363 -28.02 -66.55 -5.36
N ASP A 364 -27.30 -67.66 -5.50
CA ASP A 364 -27.88 -69.01 -5.61
C ASP A 364 -28.43 -69.56 -4.27
N LYS A 365 -27.87 -69.13 -3.12
CA LYS A 365 -28.28 -69.59 -1.79
C LYS A 365 -29.67 -69.10 -1.34
N LYS A 366 -30.24 -68.04 -1.95
CA LYS A 366 -31.55 -67.46 -1.57
C LYS A 366 -32.78 -68.24 -2.08
N GLY A 367 -32.65 -69.07 -3.12
CA GLY A 367 -33.79 -69.72 -3.80
C GLY A 367 -34.45 -70.88 -3.04
N LYS A 368 -33.72 -71.63 -2.21
CA LYS A 368 -34.20 -72.87 -1.56
C LYS A 368 -35.09 -72.68 -0.32
N SER A 369 -35.25 -71.44 0.17
CA SER A 369 -36.03 -71.11 1.39
C SER A 369 -37.56 -71.05 1.17
N VAL A 370 -38.00 -70.89 -0.08
CA VAL A 370 -39.40 -70.56 -0.42
C VAL A 370 -40.31 -71.81 -0.50
N GLU A 371 -39.77 -72.97 -0.84
CA GLU A 371 -40.52 -74.20 -1.10
C GLU A 371 -41.15 -74.82 0.17
N TYR A 372 -40.50 -74.72 1.32
CA TYR A 372 -40.97 -75.32 2.58
C TYR A 372 -42.17 -74.62 3.24
N LYS A 373 -42.63 -73.46 2.74
CA LYS A 373 -43.76 -72.70 3.34
C LYS A 373 -45.16 -73.09 2.84
N SER A 374 -45.28 -73.85 1.75
CA SER A 374 -46.55 -74.12 1.03
C SER A 374 -47.47 -75.17 1.70
N GLU A 375 -46.90 -76.25 2.26
CA GLU A 375 -47.67 -77.38 2.83
C GLU A 375 -48.32 -77.07 4.20
N LEU A 376 -47.92 -75.97 4.84
CA LEU A 376 -48.41 -75.52 6.15
C LEU A 376 -49.83 -74.89 6.10
N SER A 377 -50.46 -74.77 4.92
CA SER A 377 -51.67 -73.97 4.69
C SER A 377 -53.02 -74.71 4.78
N LYS A 378 -53.05 -76.05 4.70
CA LYS A 378 -54.32 -76.85 4.63
C LYS A 378 -54.84 -77.36 5.98
N ILE A 379 -53.98 -77.52 6.98
CA ILE A 379 -54.34 -78.07 8.31
C ILE A 379 -54.83 -76.98 9.28
N THR A 380 -54.48 -75.74 8.98
CA THR A 380 -54.71 -74.55 9.79
C THR A 380 -56.19 -74.18 9.99
N PRO A 381 -57.12 -74.24 9.01
CA PRO A 381 -58.47 -73.67 9.14
C PRO A 381 -59.41 -74.36 10.16
N LEU A 382 -59.23 -75.67 10.36
CA LEU A 382 -60.09 -76.47 11.26
C LEU A 382 -59.61 -76.39 12.72
N LEU A 383 -58.29 -76.32 12.94
CA LEU A 383 -57.70 -75.87 14.21
C LEU A 383 -58.12 -74.43 14.51
N ILE A 384 -58.16 -73.55 13.49
CA ILE A 384 -58.52 -72.15 13.64
C ILE A 384 -59.94 -71.99 14.19
N LYS A 385 -60.97 -72.70 13.71
CA LYS A 385 -62.35 -72.46 14.19
C LYS A 385 -62.63 -72.93 15.62
N LEU A 386 -62.00 -74.03 16.05
CA LEU A 386 -62.06 -74.51 17.44
C LEU A 386 -61.22 -73.65 18.36
N GLU A 387 -60.00 -73.32 17.92
CA GLU A 387 -59.21 -72.29 18.58
C GLU A 387 -59.95 -70.97 18.57
N GLU A 388 -60.75 -70.59 17.58
CA GLU A 388 -61.43 -69.30 17.56
C GLU A 388 -62.45 -69.20 18.67
N PHE A 389 -63.09 -70.30 19.02
CA PHE A 389 -64.15 -70.36 20.00
C PHE A 389 -63.60 -70.52 21.43
N GLU A 390 -62.56 -71.35 21.62
CA GLU A 390 -61.81 -71.44 22.88
C GLU A 390 -60.91 -70.24 23.11
N LYS A 391 -60.20 -69.75 22.08
CA LYS A 391 -59.53 -68.44 22.12
C LYS A 391 -60.54 -67.34 22.33
N LYS A 392 -61.68 -67.20 21.65
CA LYS A 392 -62.56 -66.03 21.89
C LYS A 392 -62.97 -65.89 23.36
N LEU A 393 -63.08 -67.00 24.08
CA LEU A 393 -63.37 -67.00 25.52
C LEU A 393 -62.12 -66.90 26.39
N GLU A 394 -61.07 -67.67 26.10
CA GLU A 394 -59.79 -67.59 26.79
C GLU A 394 -59.09 -66.25 26.53
N VAL A 395 -58.93 -65.84 25.28
CA VAL A 395 -58.56 -64.48 24.84
C VAL A 395 -59.57 -63.47 25.33
N GLY A 396 -60.85 -63.79 25.47
CA GLY A 396 -61.82 -62.85 26.03
C GLY A 396 -61.56 -62.51 27.49
N GLU A 397 -61.41 -63.54 28.31
CA GLU A 397 -61.17 -63.46 29.75
C GLU A 397 -59.72 -63.05 30.06
N ASN A 398 -58.75 -63.57 29.30
CA ASN A 398 -57.37 -63.11 29.32
C ASN A 398 -57.24 -61.70 28.75
N ASN A 399 -58.04 -61.26 27.79
CA ASN A 399 -58.02 -59.85 27.35
C ASN A 399 -58.55 -58.96 28.46
N ILE A 400 -59.58 -59.37 29.20
CA ILE A 400 -60.05 -58.59 30.35
C ILE A 400 -58.96 -58.53 31.43
N LYS A 401 -58.37 -59.67 31.83
CA LYS A 401 -57.26 -59.70 32.80
C LYS A 401 -56.01 -58.96 32.29
N ASN A 402 -55.65 -59.12 31.02
CA ASN A 402 -54.53 -58.41 30.40
C ASN A 402 -54.85 -56.93 30.21
N PHE A 403 -56.10 -56.52 29.99
CA PHE A 403 -56.49 -55.12 29.97
C PHE A 403 -56.39 -54.52 31.38
N GLU A 404 -56.78 -55.27 32.42
CA GLU A 404 -56.62 -54.85 33.81
C GLU A 404 -55.14 -54.68 34.17
N ILE A 405 -54.30 -55.65 33.83
CA ILE A 405 -52.84 -55.58 34.02
C ILE A 405 -52.23 -54.45 33.16
N LYS A 406 -52.63 -54.29 31.89
CA LYS A 406 -52.16 -53.20 31.03
C LYS A 406 -52.60 -51.82 31.52
N LEU A 407 -53.78 -51.71 32.11
CA LEU A 407 -54.23 -50.47 32.75
C LEU A 407 -53.35 -50.17 33.98
N GLU A 408 -53.02 -51.18 34.79
CA GLU A 408 -52.07 -51.01 35.91
C GLU A 408 -50.65 -50.65 35.42
N GLU A 409 -50.13 -51.29 34.37
CA GLU A 409 -48.84 -50.97 33.75
C GLU A 409 -48.84 -49.54 33.16
N LYS A 410 -49.91 -49.14 32.47
CA LYS A 410 -50.05 -47.77 31.94
C LYS A 410 -50.12 -46.73 33.05
N LEU A 411 -50.79 -47.04 34.16
CA LEU A 411 -50.82 -46.18 35.35
C LEU A 411 -49.41 -46.04 35.95
N GLU A 412 -48.67 -47.15 36.03
CA GLU A 412 -47.30 -47.16 36.54
C GLU A 412 -46.32 -46.41 35.60
N ASP A 413 -46.51 -46.50 34.28
CA ASP A 413 -45.75 -45.75 33.28
C ASP A 413 -46.04 -44.24 33.33
N ILE A 414 -47.31 -43.85 33.47
CA ILE A 414 -47.69 -42.44 33.72
C ILE A 414 -47.00 -41.91 34.99
N ASN A 415 -46.95 -42.71 36.05
CA ASN A 415 -46.27 -42.32 37.30
C ASN A 415 -44.76 -42.22 37.13
N LYS A 416 -44.12 -43.09 36.33
CA LYS A 416 -42.69 -43.00 36.00
C LYS A 416 -42.37 -41.74 35.20
N GLU A 417 -43.19 -41.38 34.22
CA GLU A 417 -42.99 -40.13 33.45
C GLU A 417 -43.22 -38.88 34.32
N LYS A 418 -44.18 -38.92 35.27
CA LYS A 418 -44.36 -37.86 36.27
C LYS A 418 -43.15 -37.67 37.18
N GLU A 419 -42.52 -38.76 37.63
CA GLU A 419 -41.29 -38.70 38.44
C GLU A 419 -40.10 -38.15 37.63
N LYS A 420 -39.94 -38.56 36.36
CA LYS A 420 -38.91 -38.00 35.46
C LYS A 420 -39.08 -36.49 35.25
N ARG A 421 -40.33 -36.03 35.04
CA ARG A 421 -40.65 -34.61 34.93
C ARG A 421 -40.28 -33.84 36.20
N LYS A 422 -40.59 -34.40 37.37
CA LYS A 422 -40.28 -33.79 38.67
C LYS A 422 -38.78 -33.64 38.90
N TYR A 423 -37.97 -34.61 38.46
CA TYR A 423 -36.51 -34.54 38.51
C TYR A 423 -35.96 -33.40 37.65
N LEU A 424 -36.36 -33.32 36.37
CA LEU A 424 -35.92 -32.26 35.44
C LEU A 424 -36.32 -30.85 35.90
N MET A 425 -37.48 -30.70 36.55
CA MET A 425 -37.97 -29.42 37.06
C MET A 425 -37.14 -28.90 38.25
N SER A 426 -36.35 -29.74 38.92
CA SER A 426 -35.49 -29.35 40.04
C SER A 426 -34.15 -28.74 39.62
N GLU A 427 -33.78 -28.77 38.33
CA GLU A 427 -32.49 -28.28 37.82
C GLU A 427 -32.43 -26.75 37.55
N ASN A 428 -33.52 -26.00 37.84
CA ASN A 428 -33.59 -24.54 37.69
C ASN A 428 -33.09 -24.01 36.32
N LEU A 429 -33.49 -24.70 35.24
CA LEU A 429 -32.99 -24.54 33.88
C LEU A 429 -33.25 -23.14 33.28
N GLU A 430 -34.30 -22.44 33.72
CA GLU A 430 -34.64 -21.09 33.24
C GLU A 430 -33.61 -20.03 33.66
N ASN A 431 -33.11 -20.10 34.91
CA ASN A 431 -32.07 -19.18 35.38
C ASN A 431 -30.74 -19.40 34.63
N GLN A 432 -30.39 -20.66 34.37
CA GLN A 432 -29.19 -20.99 33.59
C GLN A 432 -29.28 -20.48 32.15
N LEU A 433 -30.47 -20.52 31.54
CA LEU A 433 -30.68 -19.97 30.20
C LEU A 433 -30.49 -18.45 30.17
N SER A 434 -31.02 -17.73 31.17
CA SER A 434 -30.89 -16.27 31.28
C SER A 434 -29.43 -15.81 31.40
N GLU A 435 -28.61 -16.47 32.21
CA GLU A 435 -27.17 -16.17 32.32
C GLU A 435 -26.43 -16.39 30.99
N LEU A 436 -26.79 -17.44 30.25
CA LEU A 436 -26.19 -17.75 28.94
C LEU A 436 -26.61 -16.72 27.86
N GLU A 437 -27.84 -16.21 27.90
CA GLU A 437 -28.29 -15.14 27.00
C GLU A 437 -27.54 -13.82 27.24
N GLU A 438 -27.24 -13.48 28.49
CA GLU A 438 -26.42 -12.33 28.84
C GLU A 438 -24.98 -12.46 28.30
N HIS A 439 -24.39 -13.65 28.43
CA HIS A 439 -23.09 -13.97 27.84
C HIS A 439 -23.09 -13.83 26.30
N GLU A 440 -24.16 -14.22 25.62
CA GLU A 440 -24.30 -14.08 24.17
C GLU A 440 -24.41 -12.62 23.72
N LYS A 441 -25.13 -11.78 24.49
CA LYS A 441 -25.17 -10.32 24.26
C LYS A 441 -23.79 -9.69 24.40
N ASN A 442 -23.05 -10.06 25.45
CA ASN A 442 -21.68 -9.57 25.68
C ASN A 442 -20.71 -10.02 24.59
N LYS A 443 -20.83 -11.26 24.11
CA LYS A 443 -20.05 -11.78 22.98
C LYS A 443 -20.25 -10.91 21.72
N LYS A 444 -21.51 -10.62 21.38
CA LYS A 444 -21.83 -9.83 20.18
C LYS A 444 -21.23 -8.42 20.25
N LEU A 445 -21.28 -7.78 21.41
CA LEU A 445 -20.70 -6.46 21.63
C LEU A 445 -19.18 -6.46 21.42
N LEU A 446 -18.48 -7.50 21.93
CA LEU A 446 -17.05 -7.67 21.71
C LEU A 446 -16.70 -7.97 20.24
N GLU A 447 -17.51 -8.75 19.53
CA GLU A 447 -17.32 -9.04 18.10
C GLU A 447 -17.47 -7.78 17.24
N ASP A 448 -18.45 -6.92 17.53
CA ASP A 448 -18.61 -5.63 16.85
C ASP A 448 -17.42 -4.69 17.09
N GLU A 449 -16.87 -4.69 18.30
CA GLU A 449 -15.67 -3.91 18.63
C GLU A 449 -14.42 -4.44 17.92
N ILE A 450 -14.26 -5.76 17.81
CA ILE A 450 -13.18 -6.39 17.03
C ILE A 450 -13.30 -5.95 15.56
N LEU A 451 -14.50 -6.02 14.98
CA LEU A 451 -14.73 -5.62 13.59
C LEU A 451 -14.35 -4.15 13.34
N LYS A 452 -14.73 -3.24 14.24
CA LYS A 452 -14.35 -1.82 14.16
C LYS A 452 -12.84 -1.63 14.19
N LYS A 453 -12.13 -2.39 15.03
CA LYS A 453 -10.67 -2.30 15.17
C LYS A 453 -9.94 -2.93 13.98
N ASP A 454 -10.43 -4.04 13.44
CA ASP A 454 -9.90 -4.66 12.21
C ASP A 454 -10.03 -3.69 11.02
N LEU A 455 -11.13 -2.93 10.94
CA LEU A 455 -11.32 -1.92 9.90
C LEU A 455 -10.31 -0.77 10.02
N LEU A 456 -10.09 -0.26 11.24
CA LEU A 456 -9.07 0.76 11.51
C LEU A 456 -7.64 0.26 11.23
N LEU A 457 -7.36 -1.01 11.49
CA LEU A 457 -6.08 -1.63 11.17
C LEU A 457 -5.86 -1.63 9.65
N LYS A 458 -6.86 -2.05 8.88
CA LYS A 458 -6.81 -2.06 7.42
C LYS A 458 -6.65 -0.65 6.83
N GLU A 459 -7.41 0.33 7.32
CA GLU A 459 -7.27 1.73 6.90
C GLU A 459 -5.85 2.27 7.18
N ASN A 460 -5.25 1.86 8.31
CA ASN A 460 -3.89 2.25 8.66
C ASN A 460 -2.85 1.64 7.70
N GLU A 461 -3.02 0.38 7.30
CA GLU A 461 -2.18 -0.29 6.30
C GLU A 461 -2.30 0.37 4.92
N GLU A 462 -3.52 0.66 4.47
CA GLU A 462 -3.75 1.36 3.20
C GLU A 462 -3.13 2.76 3.22
N ALA A 463 -3.28 3.49 4.33
CA ALA A 463 -2.68 4.81 4.49
C ALA A 463 -1.14 4.76 4.48
N PHE A 464 -0.54 3.74 5.09
CA PHE A 464 0.90 3.52 5.06
C PHE A 464 1.39 3.29 3.62
N GLU A 465 0.74 2.42 2.85
CA GLU A 465 1.12 2.16 1.46
C GLU A 465 1.04 3.41 0.56
N MET A 466 0.00 4.24 0.76
CA MET A 466 -0.16 5.48 0.02
C MET A 466 0.87 6.56 0.41
N LEU A 467 1.36 6.54 1.65
CA LEU A 467 2.20 7.61 2.22
C LEU A 467 3.63 7.19 2.56
N LYS A 468 4.07 5.98 2.17
CA LYS A 468 5.44 5.47 2.42
C LYS A 468 6.55 6.36 1.87
N THR A 469 6.26 7.19 0.86
CA THR A 469 7.20 8.14 0.26
C THR A 469 7.15 9.54 0.92
N SER A 470 6.39 9.71 1.99
CA SER A 470 6.04 11.03 2.58
C SER A 470 5.36 11.99 1.60
N TYR A 471 4.86 11.50 0.47
CA TYR A 471 4.27 12.34 -0.57
C TYR A 471 2.75 12.21 -0.59
N CYS A 472 2.06 13.34 -0.57
CA CYS A 472 0.60 13.36 -0.62
C CYS A 472 0.10 12.90 -2.01
N PRO A 473 -0.76 11.88 -2.11
CA PRO A 473 -1.24 11.36 -3.41
C PRO A 473 -2.09 12.37 -4.19
N TYR A 474 -2.75 13.29 -3.48
CA TYR A 474 -3.59 14.33 -4.08
C TYR A 474 -2.75 15.55 -4.47
N LEU A 475 -1.97 16.09 -3.53
CA LEU A 475 -1.26 17.36 -3.71
C LEU A 475 0.11 17.23 -4.39
N LYS A 476 0.64 16.00 -4.48
CA LYS A 476 1.98 15.70 -5.02
C LYS A 476 3.05 16.61 -4.42
N GLU A 477 3.05 16.70 -3.09
CA GLU A 477 4.02 17.42 -2.27
C GLU A 477 4.29 16.66 -0.97
N GLN A 478 5.35 17.05 -0.26
CA GLN A 478 5.70 16.46 1.03
C GLN A 478 4.56 16.66 2.05
N CYS A 479 4.11 15.56 2.65
CA CYS A 479 3.00 15.55 3.58
C CYS A 479 3.42 16.16 4.91
N LYS A 480 2.91 17.36 5.22
CA LYS A 480 3.20 18.07 6.47
C LYS A 480 2.84 17.30 7.74
N ASN A 481 1.86 16.39 7.66
CA ASN A 481 1.47 15.56 8.82
C ASN A 481 2.54 14.53 9.21
N LEU A 482 3.46 14.21 8.30
CA LEU A 482 4.57 13.27 8.46
C LEU A 482 5.92 13.99 8.57
N ASP A 483 5.94 15.32 8.53
CA ASP A 483 7.17 16.09 8.60
C ASP A 483 7.86 15.91 9.96
N GLY A 484 9.15 15.59 9.94
CA GLY A 484 9.95 15.28 11.13
C GLY A 484 9.60 13.97 11.85
N LYS A 485 8.73 13.11 11.28
CA LYS A 485 8.34 11.82 11.88
C LYS A 485 8.95 10.65 11.12
N ASN A 486 9.34 9.61 11.85
CA ASN A 486 9.64 8.33 11.25
C ASN A 486 8.32 7.68 10.79
N ILE A 487 8.18 7.48 9.48
CA ILE A 487 6.93 6.97 8.87
C ILE A 487 6.64 5.56 9.39
N ASP A 488 7.65 4.69 9.40
CA ASP A 488 7.48 3.30 9.84
C ASP A 488 7.00 3.25 11.30
N GLU A 489 7.64 4.03 12.16
CA GLU A 489 7.29 4.13 13.59
C GLU A 489 5.89 4.73 13.80
N TYR A 490 5.55 5.81 13.08
CA TYR A 490 4.26 6.50 13.19
C TYR A 490 3.06 5.59 12.88
N PHE A 491 3.18 4.72 11.88
CA PHE A 491 2.11 3.77 11.55
C PHE A 491 2.22 2.48 12.38
N LYS A 492 3.44 2.01 12.69
CA LYS A 492 3.68 0.79 13.49
C LYS A 492 3.09 0.88 14.89
N ASP A 493 3.29 1.98 15.61
CA ASP A 493 2.75 2.15 16.96
C ASP A 493 1.21 1.99 17.00
N LYS A 494 0.53 2.54 16.00
CA LYS A 494 -0.93 2.41 15.87
C LYS A 494 -1.34 0.98 15.54
N ARG A 495 -0.63 0.31 14.62
CA ARG A 495 -0.91 -1.09 14.25
C ARG A 495 -0.73 -2.02 15.44
N GLU A 496 0.39 -1.89 16.18
CA GLU A 496 0.65 -2.73 17.35
C GLU A 496 -0.41 -2.52 18.44
N LYS A 497 -0.85 -1.27 18.65
CA LYS A 497 -1.96 -0.97 19.56
C LYS A 497 -3.25 -1.66 19.14
N TYR A 498 -3.64 -1.55 17.86
CA TYR A 498 -4.86 -2.18 17.37
C TYR A 498 -4.80 -3.71 17.44
N ILE A 499 -3.67 -4.31 17.06
CA ILE A 499 -3.45 -5.77 17.15
C ILE A 499 -3.61 -6.25 18.60
N LYS A 500 -2.96 -5.56 19.55
CA LYS A 500 -3.04 -5.91 20.97
C LYS A 500 -4.48 -5.86 21.50
N GLU A 501 -5.20 -4.77 21.21
CA GLU A 501 -6.61 -4.63 21.63
C GLU A 501 -7.51 -5.71 21.00
N ILE A 502 -7.24 -6.11 19.75
CA ILE A 502 -7.97 -7.17 19.05
C ILE A 502 -7.69 -8.54 19.67
N GLU A 503 -6.43 -8.85 19.99
CA GLU A 503 -6.04 -10.11 20.62
C GLU A 503 -6.64 -10.26 22.02
N GLU A 504 -6.59 -9.21 22.84
CA GLU A 504 -7.20 -9.18 24.17
C GLU A 504 -8.69 -9.50 24.09
N LYS A 505 -9.43 -8.83 23.21
CA LYS A 505 -10.88 -9.07 23.04
C LYS A 505 -11.20 -10.44 22.44
N LYS A 506 -10.38 -10.94 21.50
CA LYS A 506 -10.54 -12.29 20.94
C LYS A 506 -10.36 -13.37 22.01
N ASN A 507 -9.47 -13.16 22.98
CA ASN A 507 -9.31 -14.07 24.11
C ASN A 507 -10.56 -14.06 25.01
N THR A 508 -11.11 -12.89 25.33
CA THR A 508 -12.37 -12.80 26.09
C THR A 508 -13.54 -13.47 25.35
N VAL A 509 -13.64 -13.33 24.03
CA VAL A 509 -14.65 -14.03 23.22
C VAL A 509 -14.49 -15.55 23.28
N LYS A 510 -13.25 -16.07 23.28
CA LYS A 510 -13.00 -17.51 23.47
C LYS A 510 -13.47 -18.01 24.83
N GLU A 511 -13.23 -17.24 25.90
CA GLU A 511 -13.69 -17.60 27.24
C GLU A 511 -15.22 -17.64 27.31
N ILE A 512 -15.90 -16.66 26.71
CA ILE A 512 -17.37 -16.64 26.63
C ILE A 512 -17.90 -17.83 25.81
N ASN A 513 -17.26 -18.16 24.68
CA ASN A 513 -17.65 -19.34 23.88
C ASN A 513 -17.57 -20.64 24.70
N ASN A 514 -16.56 -20.80 25.57
CA ASN A 514 -16.47 -21.97 26.44
C ASN A 514 -17.63 -22.05 27.44
N LYS A 515 -18.12 -20.91 27.93
CA LYS A 515 -19.31 -20.85 28.82
C LYS A 515 -20.61 -21.19 28.08
N LEU A 516 -20.68 -20.91 26.77
CA LEU A 516 -21.86 -21.16 25.94
C LEU A 516 -22.00 -22.61 25.44
N ILE A 517 -21.02 -23.50 25.68
CA ILE A 517 -21.01 -24.88 25.18
C ILE A 517 -22.27 -25.67 25.59
N ASN A 518 -22.75 -25.48 26.81
CA ASN A 518 -23.85 -26.27 27.36
C ASN A 518 -25.25 -25.71 27.02
N LYS A 519 -25.34 -24.61 26.25
CA LYS A 519 -26.61 -23.96 25.92
C LYS A 519 -27.58 -24.90 25.18
N ASN A 520 -27.07 -25.67 24.22
CA ASN A 520 -27.89 -26.62 23.45
C ASN A 520 -28.42 -27.74 24.34
N GLU A 521 -27.60 -28.24 25.28
CA GLU A 521 -28.01 -29.28 26.22
C GLU A 521 -29.13 -28.79 27.15
N ILE A 522 -29.03 -27.54 27.64
CA ILE A 522 -30.06 -26.93 28.47
C ILE A 522 -31.36 -26.70 27.68
N MET A 523 -31.28 -26.22 26.44
CA MET A 523 -32.45 -26.08 25.57
C MET A 523 -33.13 -27.43 25.27
N GLU A 524 -32.35 -28.48 25.02
CA GLU A 524 -32.89 -29.84 24.83
C GLU A 524 -33.62 -30.35 26.08
N LYS A 525 -33.09 -30.08 27.29
CA LYS A 525 -33.75 -30.42 28.55
C LYS A 525 -35.07 -29.67 28.75
N ILE A 526 -35.14 -28.39 28.39
CA ILE A 526 -36.38 -27.58 28.46
C ILE A 526 -37.43 -28.11 27.47
N ILE A 527 -37.03 -28.40 26.23
CA ILE A 527 -37.91 -29.04 25.23
C ILE A 527 -38.37 -30.42 25.73
N ARG A 528 -37.48 -31.16 26.41
CA ARG A 528 -37.84 -32.47 26.98
C ARG A 528 -38.86 -32.34 28.11
N LEU A 529 -38.80 -31.30 28.93
CA LEU A 529 -39.80 -31.01 29.96
C LEU A 529 -41.20 -30.75 29.37
N ASP A 530 -41.27 -29.92 28.32
CA ASP A 530 -42.54 -29.61 27.65
C ASP A 530 -43.14 -30.83 26.94
N THR A 531 -42.29 -31.63 26.29
CA THR A 531 -42.72 -32.87 25.64
C THR A 531 -43.22 -33.90 26.66
N LEU A 532 -42.51 -34.08 27.78
CA LEU A 532 -42.97 -34.93 28.89
C LEU A 532 -44.31 -34.47 29.46
N SER A 533 -44.55 -33.17 29.58
CA SER A 533 -45.84 -32.66 30.05
C SER A 533 -46.98 -33.05 29.11
N LYS A 534 -46.78 -32.89 27.79
CA LYS A 534 -47.77 -33.30 26.79
C LYS A 534 -47.97 -34.81 26.74
N GLU A 535 -46.89 -35.59 26.80
CA GLU A 535 -46.92 -37.06 26.82
C GLU A 535 -47.71 -37.58 28.04
N ILE A 536 -47.57 -36.96 29.21
CA ILE A 536 -48.34 -37.31 30.42
C ILE A 536 -49.83 -37.02 30.21
N ASP A 537 -50.18 -35.81 29.74
CA ASP A 537 -51.57 -35.41 29.54
C ASP A 537 -52.27 -36.32 28.51
N GLU A 538 -51.60 -36.65 27.41
CA GLU A 538 -52.10 -37.57 26.38
C GLU A 538 -52.32 -38.99 26.94
N LYS A 539 -51.33 -39.53 27.68
CA LYS A 539 -51.44 -40.86 28.31
C LYS A 539 -52.55 -40.92 29.36
N GLU A 540 -52.79 -39.85 30.12
CA GLU A 540 -53.90 -39.78 31.09
C GLU A 540 -55.26 -39.81 30.41
N VAL A 541 -55.42 -39.06 29.32
CA VAL A 541 -56.66 -39.10 28.51
C VAL A 541 -56.87 -40.49 27.91
N GLU A 542 -55.82 -41.12 27.38
CA GLU A 542 -55.88 -42.48 26.83
C GLU A 542 -56.26 -43.51 27.90
N PHE A 543 -55.66 -43.41 29.09
CA PHE A 543 -55.97 -44.27 30.25
C PHE A 543 -57.46 -44.22 30.62
N ILE A 544 -58.04 -43.02 30.65
CA ILE A 544 -59.48 -42.82 30.95
C ILE A 544 -60.35 -43.49 29.88
N GLN A 545 -60.00 -43.33 28.60
CA GLN A 545 -60.75 -43.95 27.50
C GLN A 545 -60.67 -45.49 27.51
N GLU A 546 -59.50 -46.06 27.82
CA GLU A 546 -59.34 -47.52 27.90
C GLU A 546 -60.07 -48.13 29.11
N LYS A 547 -60.12 -47.41 30.23
CA LYS A 547 -60.89 -47.84 31.40
C LYS A 547 -62.38 -48.02 31.07
N LEU A 548 -62.96 -47.11 30.28
CA LEU A 548 -64.34 -47.24 29.79
C LEU A 548 -64.52 -48.41 28.80
N LYS A 549 -63.52 -48.71 27.96
CA LYS A 549 -63.55 -49.87 27.05
C LYS A 549 -63.52 -51.20 27.80
N LEU A 550 -62.78 -51.30 28.90
CA LEU A 550 -62.74 -52.50 29.73
C LEU A 550 -64.12 -52.86 30.30
N GLU A 551 -64.85 -51.88 30.81
CA GLU A 551 -66.20 -52.09 31.37
C GLU A 551 -67.18 -52.64 30.32
N THR A 552 -67.14 -52.10 29.10
CA THR A 552 -67.96 -52.61 27.98
C THR A 552 -67.51 -53.99 27.49
N GLY A 553 -66.20 -54.30 27.56
CA GLY A 553 -65.63 -55.61 27.22
C GLY A 553 -66.09 -56.74 28.14
N LYS A 554 -66.17 -56.49 29.45
CA LYS A 554 -66.66 -57.46 30.46
C LYS A 554 -68.06 -57.98 30.12
N SER A 555 -68.95 -57.09 29.70
CA SER A 555 -70.33 -57.43 29.33
C SER A 555 -70.45 -58.28 28.05
N LYS A 556 -69.50 -58.17 27.10
CA LYS A 556 -69.51 -58.95 25.84
C LYS A 556 -69.07 -60.40 26.01
N ILE A 557 -68.07 -60.67 26.86
CA ILE A 557 -67.52 -62.03 27.08
C ILE A 557 -68.55 -62.97 27.68
N GLU A 558 -69.39 -62.46 28.56
CA GLU A 558 -70.48 -63.22 29.17
C GLU A 558 -71.45 -63.78 28.12
N ASN A 559 -71.64 -63.05 27.02
CA ASN A 559 -72.53 -63.43 25.92
C ASN A 559 -71.90 -64.48 24.97
N GLU A 560 -70.57 -64.49 24.78
CA GLU A 560 -69.87 -65.49 23.95
C GLU A 560 -69.78 -66.88 24.61
N LYS A 561 -69.82 -66.96 25.95
CA LYS A 561 -69.78 -68.25 26.69
C LYS A 561 -70.95 -69.15 26.32
N LEU A 562 -72.11 -68.53 26.09
CA LEU A 562 -73.31 -69.18 25.62
C LEU A 562 -73.17 -69.76 24.19
N LYS A 563 -72.37 -69.13 23.31
CA LYS A 563 -72.20 -69.55 21.91
C LYS A 563 -71.24 -70.73 21.71
N LEU A 564 -70.10 -70.76 22.44
CA LEU A 564 -69.13 -71.87 22.37
C LEU A 564 -69.78 -73.23 22.65
N LYS A 565 -70.68 -73.25 23.64
CA LYS A 565 -71.36 -74.48 24.08
C LYS A 565 -72.19 -75.10 22.95
N ASN A 566 -72.74 -74.28 22.06
CA ASN A 566 -73.53 -74.74 20.92
C ASN A 566 -72.64 -75.27 19.76
N PHE A 567 -71.48 -74.66 19.47
CA PHE A 567 -70.63 -75.03 18.33
C PHE A 567 -69.94 -76.41 18.46
N LYS A 568 -69.50 -76.79 19.67
CA LYS A 568 -68.87 -78.11 19.91
C LYS A 568 -69.82 -79.28 19.66
N LEU A 569 -71.13 -79.06 19.83
CA LEU A 569 -72.17 -80.06 19.59
C LEU A 569 -72.40 -80.33 18.09
N GLU A 570 -72.11 -79.37 17.19
CA GLU A 570 -72.43 -79.49 15.75
C GLU A 570 -71.34 -80.18 14.89
N ASN A 571 -70.06 -80.24 15.31
CA ASN A 571 -68.92 -80.56 14.42
C ASN A 571 -68.10 -81.81 14.79
N ASN A 572 -68.56 -82.70 15.69
CA ASN A 572 -67.91 -83.99 16.03
C ASN A 572 -66.39 -83.92 16.35
N ILE A 573 -65.96 -82.94 17.14
CA ILE A 573 -64.55 -82.76 17.49
C ILE A 573 -64.25 -83.40 18.85
N GLU A 574 -63.27 -84.32 18.89
CA GLU A 574 -62.85 -85.04 20.10
C GLU A 574 -61.80 -84.28 20.94
N SER A 575 -60.66 -83.82 20.37
CA SER A 575 -59.68 -82.95 21.08
C SER A 575 -58.68 -82.22 20.16
N LYS A 576 -58.08 -81.13 20.67
CA LYS A 576 -57.16 -80.22 19.96
C LYS A 576 -55.73 -80.78 19.77
N GLU A 577 -55.26 -81.69 20.62
CA GLU A 577 -53.83 -82.05 20.71
C GLU A 577 -53.31 -82.91 19.54
N LYS A 578 -54.15 -83.73 18.89
CA LYS A 578 -53.70 -84.56 17.74
C LYS A 578 -53.37 -83.76 16.47
N LEU A 579 -53.84 -82.52 16.39
CA LEU A 579 -53.72 -81.67 15.21
C LEU A 579 -52.43 -80.80 15.21
N SER A 580 -51.72 -80.68 16.34
CA SER A 580 -50.55 -79.80 16.53
C SER A 580 -49.19 -80.45 16.22
N GLU A 581 -49.06 -81.77 16.36
CA GLU A 581 -47.79 -82.50 16.14
C GLU A 581 -47.28 -82.40 14.69
N ILE A 582 -48.19 -82.32 13.72
CA ILE A 582 -47.86 -82.27 12.28
C ILE A 582 -47.15 -80.94 11.89
N LYS A 583 -47.29 -79.87 12.68
CA LYS A 583 -46.76 -78.53 12.38
C LYS A 583 -45.26 -78.36 12.69
N ILE A 584 -44.71 -79.12 13.64
CA ILE A 584 -43.37 -78.86 14.21
C ILE A 584 -42.24 -79.36 13.28
N THR A 585 -42.46 -80.47 12.58
CA THR A 585 -41.46 -81.13 11.72
C THR A 585 -41.03 -80.32 10.50
N LEU A 586 -41.86 -79.40 10.02
CA LEU A 586 -41.57 -78.60 8.83
C LEU A 586 -40.65 -77.38 9.11
N LYS A 587 -40.47 -77.00 10.39
CA LYS A 587 -39.76 -75.76 10.76
C LYS A 587 -38.23 -75.94 10.89
N THR A 588 -37.76 -77.13 11.20
CA THR A 588 -36.33 -77.45 11.43
C THR A 588 -35.47 -77.54 10.17
N LYS A 589 -36.06 -77.61 8.97
CA LYS A 589 -35.32 -77.71 7.70
C LYS A 589 -34.80 -76.37 7.14
N ILE A 590 -35.23 -75.23 7.71
CA ILE A 590 -34.94 -73.89 7.16
C ILE A 590 -33.61 -73.30 7.66
N ASP A 591 -33.08 -73.75 8.80
CA ASP A 591 -31.99 -73.06 9.54
C ASP A 591 -30.54 -73.42 9.12
N SER A 592 -30.29 -74.08 7.97
CA SER A 592 -28.98 -74.68 7.62
C SER A 592 -28.16 -74.04 6.46
N LEU A 593 -28.34 -72.76 6.10
CA LEU A 593 -27.85 -72.17 4.82
C LEU A 593 -26.72 -71.06 4.85
N ASP A 594 -26.03 -70.77 5.97
CA ASP A 594 -24.85 -69.87 6.17
C ASP A 594 -24.37 -68.93 5.01
N LEU A 595 -24.72 -67.63 5.09
CA LEU A 595 -24.52 -66.58 4.06
C LEU A 595 -23.42 -65.52 4.36
N LEU A 596 -22.96 -65.35 5.60
CA LEU A 596 -22.13 -64.21 6.04
C LEU A 596 -20.66 -64.22 5.57
N LYS A 597 -20.09 -65.39 5.27
CA LYS A 597 -18.64 -65.55 5.00
C LYS A 597 -18.19 -65.06 3.61
N SER A 598 -19.13 -64.89 2.68
CA SER A 598 -18.85 -64.55 1.28
C SER A 598 -18.75 -63.02 1.04
N GLU A 599 -19.20 -62.18 1.98
CA GLU A 599 -19.23 -60.71 1.82
C GLU A 599 -17.91 -60.01 2.23
N GLU A 600 -17.09 -60.59 3.11
CA GLU A 600 -15.84 -59.96 3.60
C GLU A 600 -14.70 -59.90 2.55
N ILE A 601 -14.62 -60.87 1.64
CA ILE A 601 -13.53 -60.98 0.66
C ILE A 601 -13.63 -59.88 -0.43
N LYS A 602 -14.83 -59.35 -0.69
CA LYS A 602 -15.06 -58.28 -1.67
C LYS A 602 -14.33 -56.97 -1.32
N GLY A 603 -14.32 -56.58 -0.04
CA GLY A 603 -13.80 -55.27 0.40
C GLY A 603 -12.27 -55.10 0.33
N GLY A 604 -11.48 -56.17 0.23
CA GLY A 604 -10.01 -56.10 0.17
C GLY A 604 -9.45 -55.74 -1.22
N LEU A 605 -10.14 -56.13 -2.29
CA LEU A 605 -9.67 -55.97 -3.67
C LEU A 605 -9.82 -54.54 -4.20
N GLU A 606 -10.73 -53.73 -3.64
CA GLU A 606 -11.00 -52.36 -4.11
C GLU A 606 -9.88 -51.36 -3.75
N LYS A 607 -9.15 -51.57 -2.64
CA LYS A 607 -8.08 -50.65 -2.17
C LYS A 607 -6.77 -50.73 -2.97
N GLU A 608 -6.42 -51.88 -3.53
CA GLU A 608 -5.16 -52.06 -4.27
C GLU A 608 -5.15 -51.32 -5.63
N ILE A 609 -6.32 -51.13 -6.24
CA ILE A 609 -6.48 -50.53 -7.57
C ILE A 609 -6.21 -49.01 -7.55
N GLU A 610 -6.48 -48.32 -6.45
CA GLU A 610 -6.33 -46.86 -6.35
C GLU A 610 -4.86 -46.40 -6.34
N ASN A 611 -3.96 -47.14 -5.69
CA ASN A 611 -2.55 -46.76 -5.54
C ASN A 611 -1.75 -46.80 -6.85
N LEU A 612 -2.06 -47.73 -7.76
CA LEU A 612 -1.32 -47.90 -9.02
C LEU A 612 -1.51 -46.70 -9.99
N ASN A 613 -2.67 -46.03 -9.96
CA ASN A 613 -2.95 -44.90 -10.84
C ASN A 613 -2.13 -43.63 -10.51
N LYS A 614 -1.68 -43.44 -9.27
CA LYS A 614 -0.91 -42.23 -8.87
C LYS A 614 0.52 -42.23 -9.40
N ASN A 615 1.17 -43.39 -9.48
CA ASN A 615 2.58 -43.50 -9.84
C ASN A 615 2.85 -43.21 -11.34
N ILE A 616 1.90 -43.50 -12.23
CA ILE A 616 2.05 -43.33 -13.69
C ILE A 616 2.17 -41.84 -14.09
N ASN A 617 1.47 -40.94 -13.39
CA ASN A 617 1.45 -39.52 -13.74
C ASN A 617 2.75 -38.77 -13.41
N ILE A 618 3.54 -39.24 -12.44
CA ILE A 618 4.80 -38.58 -12.03
C ILE A 618 5.87 -38.72 -13.11
N GLU A 619 5.98 -39.89 -13.74
CA GLU A 619 7.04 -40.19 -14.71
C GLU A 619 6.89 -39.41 -16.04
N LEU A 620 5.66 -39.03 -16.42
CA LEU A 620 5.40 -38.24 -17.64
C LEU A 620 5.98 -36.82 -17.59
N LYS A 621 5.98 -36.18 -16.41
CA LYS A 621 6.40 -34.78 -16.27
C LYS A 621 7.92 -34.60 -16.41
N ASN A 622 8.71 -35.57 -15.93
CA ASN A 622 10.17 -35.51 -15.96
C ASN A 622 10.76 -35.58 -17.40
N ILE A 623 10.04 -36.17 -18.35
CA ILE A 623 10.51 -36.34 -19.74
C ILE A 623 10.45 -35.04 -20.55
N GLU A 624 9.46 -34.18 -20.31
CA GLU A 624 9.26 -32.97 -21.11
C GLU A 624 10.30 -31.87 -20.84
N GLU A 625 10.73 -31.70 -19.58
CA GLU A 625 11.68 -30.64 -19.19
C GLU A 625 13.07 -30.80 -19.84
N LYS A 626 13.55 -32.04 -20.03
CA LYS A 626 14.89 -32.33 -20.54
C LYS A 626 15.05 -32.10 -22.06
N LYS A 627 13.97 -32.22 -22.86
CA LYS A 627 14.01 -32.07 -24.33
C LYS A 627 14.22 -30.63 -24.80
N ILE A 628 13.92 -29.63 -23.97
CA ILE A 628 14.04 -28.21 -24.33
C ILE A 628 15.52 -27.78 -24.37
N VAL A 629 16.33 -28.24 -23.43
CA VAL A 629 17.74 -27.81 -23.24
C VAL A 629 18.65 -28.18 -24.41
N ILE A 630 18.46 -29.35 -25.04
CA ILE A 630 19.30 -29.81 -26.15
C ILE A 630 19.17 -28.91 -27.40
N LYS A 631 18.01 -28.28 -27.59
CA LYS A 631 17.69 -27.54 -28.81
C LYS A 631 18.44 -26.21 -28.94
N GLU A 632 18.80 -25.58 -27.83
CA GLU A 632 19.51 -24.28 -27.83
C GLU A 632 21.01 -24.42 -28.13
N ASN A 633 21.67 -25.48 -27.63
CA ASN A 633 23.12 -25.69 -27.78
C ASN A 633 23.58 -25.96 -29.22
N ILE A 634 22.73 -26.57 -30.06
CA ILE A 634 23.10 -26.93 -31.44
C ILE A 634 23.34 -25.69 -32.30
N LYS A 635 22.58 -24.62 -32.07
CA LYS A 635 22.63 -23.40 -32.89
C LYS A 635 23.95 -22.63 -32.73
N THR A 636 24.58 -22.69 -31.57
CA THR A 636 25.82 -21.94 -31.24
C THR A 636 27.09 -22.59 -31.80
N LEU A 637 27.06 -23.89 -32.12
CA LEU A 637 28.22 -24.64 -32.59
C LEU A 637 28.56 -24.39 -34.08
N GLU A 638 27.56 -24.09 -34.90
CA GLU A 638 27.73 -23.93 -36.35
C GLU A 638 28.49 -22.63 -36.72
N GLU A 639 28.27 -21.53 -35.98
CA GLU A 639 28.87 -20.22 -36.29
C GLU A 639 30.39 -20.20 -36.10
N LYS A 640 30.92 -20.90 -35.07
CA LYS A 640 32.34 -20.84 -34.70
C LYS A 640 33.25 -21.68 -35.59
N ARG A 641 32.73 -22.73 -36.24
CA ARG A 641 33.53 -23.63 -37.10
C ARG A 641 33.96 -23.01 -38.43
N ASN A 642 33.23 -22.02 -38.93
CA ASN A 642 33.53 -21.41 -40.23
C ASN A 642 34.75 -20.46 -40.20
N PHE A 643 34.99 -19.74 -39.09
CA PHE A 643 36.07 -18.76 -38.98
C PHE A 643 37.50 -19.36 -38.98
N LEU A 644 37.66 -20.60 -38.50
CA LEU A 644 38.97 -21.24 -38.29
C LEU A 644 39.65 -21.77 -39.56
N ASN A 645 38.90 -21.98 -40.63
CA ASN A 645 39.39 -22.63 -41.84
C ASN A 645 40.16 -21.70 -42.79
N GLU A 646 40.09 -20.37 -42.62
CA GLU A 646 40.57 -19.42 -43.65
C GLU A 646 42.01 -18.89 -43.45
N ASN A 647 42.68 -19.03 -42.29
CA ASN A 647 43.85 -18.20 -41.95
C ASN A 647 45.06 -18.90 -41.26
N LYS A 648 45.69 -19.94 -41.85
CA LYS A 648 46.69 -20.79 -41.14
C LYS A 648 48.21 -20.72 -41.50
N ILE A 649 48.75 -19.86 -42.40
CA ILE A 649 50.20 -19.93 -42.79
C ILE A 649 50.87 -18.55 -43.11
N PHE A 650 51.48 -17.83 -42.14
CA PHE A 650 52.16 -16.54 -42.43
C PHE A 650 53.50 -16.24 -41.70
N SER A 651 54.12 -17.16 -40.95
CA SER A 651 55.21 -16.79 -40.02
C SER A 651 56.68 -17.01 -40.42
N ASN A 652 57.01 -17.49 -41.63
CA ASN A 652 58.41 -17.80 -42.03
C ASN A 652 59.07 -16.84 -43.06
N GLU A 653 58.35 -15.90 -43.67
CA GLU A 653 58.91 -14.95 -44.66
C GLU A 653 59.65 -13.74 -44.04
N LEU A 654 59.42 -13.44 -42.76
CA LEU A 654 59.78 -12.16 -42.14
C LEU A 654 61.25 -12.02 -41.72
N ILE A 655 61.95 -13.15 -41.53
CA ILE A 655 63.27 -13.20 -40.88
C ILE A 655 64.42 -13.05 -41.91
N THR A 656 64.26 -13.56 -43.12
CA THR A 656 65.32 -13.62 -44.15
C THR A 656 65.72 -12.26 -44.74
N ILE A 657 64.80 -11.29 -44.71
CA ILE A 657 64.96 -9.99 -45.36
C ILE A 657 65.94 -9.05 -44.61
N ASN A 658 66.05 -9.17 -43.28
CA ASN A 658 66.84 -8.22 -42.47
C ASN A 658 68.37 -8.41 -42.60
N THR A 659 68.83 -9.61 -42.93
CA THR A 659 70.26 -9.98 -42.87
C THR A 659 71.10 -9.57 -44.07
N ASN A 660 70.49 -9.20 -45.20
CA ASN A 660 71.23 -8.92 -46.45
C ASN A 660 71.62 -7.44 -46.64
N ILE A 661 70.97 -6.52 -45.91
CA ILE A 661 71.20 -5.07 -46.05
C ILE A 661 72.54 -4.65 -45.43
N ASP A 662 72.90 -5.20 -44.27
CA ASP A 662 74.07 -4.78 -43.49
C ASP A 662 75.45 -5.13 -44.10
N LYS A 663 75.52 -6.04 -45.09
CA LYS A 663 76.80 -6.50 -45.65
C LYS A 663 77.39 -5.58 -46.73
N LEU A 664 76.56 -4.79 -47.42
CA LEU A 664 76.98 -4.02 -48.59
C LEU A 664 77.59 -2.65 -48.25
N GLU A 665 77.26 -2.05 -47.10
CA GLU A 665 77.73 -0.71 -46.70
C GLU A 665 79.22 -0.66 -46.29
N LYS A 666 79.82 -1.77 -45.88
CA LYS A 666 81.21 -1.82 -45.36
C LYS A 666 82.30 -1.77 -46.44
N LYS A 667 81.99 -2.01 -47.71
CA LYS A 667 82.99 -2.11 -48.80
C LYS A 667 83.35 -0.78 -49.46
N THR A 668 82.56 0.26 -49.27
CA THR A 668 82.70 1.54 -49.99
C THR A 668 83.78 2.47 -49.39
N ASN A 669 84.12 2.31 -48.10
CA ASN A 669 85.00 3.25 -47.37
C ASN A 669 86.53 3.10 -47.60
N SER A 670 87.01 2.06 -48.29
CA SER A 670 88.46 1.76 -48.37
C SER A 670 89.23 2.36 -49.56
N LEU A 671 88.60 3.17 -50.43
CA LEU A 671 89.16 3.65 -51.70
C LEU A 671 89.51 5.16 -51.75
N GLU A 672 89.44 5.87 -50.62
CA GLU A 672 89.43 7.35 -50.54
C GLU A 672 90.80 8.03 -50.76
N ARG A 673 91.91 7.42 -50.31
CA ARG A 673 93.23 8.07 -50.24
C ARG A 673 93.97 8.23 -51.57
N SER A 674 93.71 7.36 -52.55
CA SER A 674 94.33 7.45 -53.89
C SER A 674 93.67 8.52 -54.77
N SER A 675 92.46 8.98 -54.43
CA SER A 675 91.75 10.08 -55.09
C SER A 675 92.44 11.44 -54.88
N ASN A 676 93.06 11.65 -53.71
CA ASN A 676 93.58 12.97 -53.32
C ASN A 676 94.92 13.37 -53.98
N LEU A 677 95.79 12.42 -54.32
CA LEU A 677 97.09 12.70 -54.99
C LEU A 677 96.95 13.02 -56.48
N TYR A 678 95.91 12.50 -57.14
CA TYR A 678 95.49 12.96 -58.47
C TYR A 678 95.04 14.43 -58.41
N LEU A 679 94.29 14.82 -57.38
CA LEU A 679 93.71 16.17 -57.29
C LEU A 679 94.74 17.30 -57.09
N GLU A 680 95.89 17.06 -56.45
CA GLU A 680 96.85 18.12 -56.08
C GLU A 680 97.72 18.64 -57.24
N ASN A 681 98.16 17.76 -58.16
CA ASN A 681 99.03 18.14 -59.28
C ASN A 681 98.33 18.07 -60.65
N TYR A 682 97.07 17.63 -60.72
CA TYR A 682 96.25 17.68 -61.94
C TYR A 682 96.06 19.10 -62.48
N LYS A 683 95.85 20.07 -61.59
CA LYS A 683 95.50 21.44 -61.98
C LYS A 683 96.59 22.15 -62.79
N LYS A 684 97.79 22.33 -62.24
CA LYS A 684 98.87 23.09 -62.92
C LYS A 684 99.42 22.44 -64.19
N ALA A 685 99.13 21.15 -64.38
CA ALA A 685 99.64 20.24 -65.40
C ALA A 685 98.73 20.11 -66.62
N MET A 686 97.41 20.02 -66.38
CA MET A 686 96.40 20.15 -67.42
C MET A 686 96.29 21.58 -67.94
N GLU A 687 96.70 22.54 -67.12
CA GLU A 687 96.60 23.96 -67.44
C GLU A 687 97.36 24.35 -68.71
N LYS A 688 98.23 23.56 -69.35
CA LYS A 688 98.88 24.03 -70.59
C LYS A 688 97.89 24.07 -71.76
N ASN A 689 97.29 22.91 -72.04
CA ASN A 689 96.20 22.81 -73.01
C ASN A 689 94.97 23.59 -72.53
N GLU A 690 94.74 23.70 -71.21
CA GLU A 690 93.62 24.46 -70.64
C GLU A 690 93.87 25.98 -70.61
N LEU A 691 95.13 26.45 -70.62
CA LEU A 691 95.51 27.86 -70.71
C LEU A 691 95.53 28.30 -72.18
N GLU A 692 95.94 27.41 -73.11
CA GLU A 692 95.77 27.60 -74.56
C GLU A 692 94.29 27.51 -74.97
N LYS A 693 93.52 26.52 -74.46
CA LYS A 693 92.06 26.53 -74.53
C LYS A 693 91.44 27.66 -73.75
N ASN A 694 92.01 28.16 -72.65
CA ASN A 694 91.46 29.32 -71.93
C ASN A 694 91.69 30.56 -72.77
N LEU A 695 92.79 30.67 -73.51
CA LEU A 695 93.00 31.78 -74.41
C LEU A 695 91.97 31.75 -75.55
N GLU A 696 91.71 30.57 -76.13
CA GLU A 696 90.66 30.35 -77.15
C GLU A 696 89.24 30.49 -76.55
N ASN A 697 89.00 29.97 -75.35
CA ASN A 697 87.73 30.07 -74.62
C ASN A 697 87.50 31.49 -74.15
N ILE A 698 88.50 32.25 -73.72
CA ILE A 698 88.33 33.67 -73.37
C ILE A 698 87.89 34.42 -74.63
N LYS A 699 88.43 34.07 -75.80
CA LYS A 699 87.98 34.57 -77.10
C LYS A 699 86.53 34.20 -77.42
N ILE A 700 86.17 32.93 -77.29
CA ILE A 700 84.78 32.42 -77.47
C ILE A 700 83.84 32.99 -76.41
N ILE A 701 84.29 33.21 -75.17
CA ILE A 701 83.53 33.81 -74.06
C ILE A 701 83.31 35.29 -74.36
N ILE A 702 84.27 36.01 -74.94
CA ILE A 702 84.08 37.37 -75.40
C ILE A 702 83.03 37.40 -76.52
N GLU A 703 83.12 36.53 -77.52
CA GLU A 703 82.13 36.45 -78.61
C GLU A 703 80.74 36.01 -78.12
N ASN A 704 80.66 35.02 -77.23
CA ASN A 704 79.41 34.57 -76.61
C ASN A 704 78.84 35.61 -75.66
N ASN A 705 79.67 36.33 -74.90
CA ASN A 705 79.20 37.42 -74.05
C ASN A 705 78.70 38.58 -74.92
N GLN A 706 79.29 38.82 -76.09
CA GLN A 706 78.77 39.78 -77.06
C GLN A 706 77.44 39.34 -77.68
N MET A 707 77.30 38.06 -78.02
CA MET A 707 76.02 37.48 -78.50
C MET A 707 74.94 37.53 -77.42
N LYS A 708 75.25 37.09 -76.19
CA LYS A 708 74.35 37.16 -75.03
C LYS A 708 74.02 38.59 -74.64
N PHE A 709 74.97 39.52 -74.75
CA PHE A 709 74.69 40.94 -74.59
C PHE A 709 73.63 41.37 -75.58
N LYS A 710 73.76 40.99 -76.86
CA LYS A 710 72.79 41.32 -77.92
C LYS A 710 71.42 40.66 -77.72
N GLU A 711 71.38 39.39 -77.37
CA GLU A 711 70.15 38.64 -77.04
C GLU A 711 69.45 39.21 -75.80
N LYS A 712 70.19 39.47 -74.72
CA LYS A 712 69.61 40.07 -73.50
C LYS A 712 69.17 41.51 -73.75
N SER A 713 69.87 42.26 -74.61
CA SER A 713 69.45 43.61 -75.02
C SER A 713 68.11 43.58 -75.75
N THR A 714 67.92 42.61 -76.66
CA THR A 714 66.63 42.41 -77.37
C THR A 714 65.54 41.90 -76.43
N LEU A 715 65.87 41.01 -75.49
CA LEU A 715 64.94 40.57 -74.46
C LEU A 715 64.54 41.70 -73.49
N LEU A 716 65.48 42.57 -73.14
CA LEU A 716 65.22 43.78 -72.33
C LEU A 716 64.26 44.72 -73.07
N GLU A 717 64.44 44.91 -74.38
CA GLU A 717 63.50 45.71 -75.20
C GLU A 717 62.10 45.10 -75.26
N LEU A 718 61.98 43.78 -75.40
CA LEU A 718 60.69 43.08 -75.35
C LEU A 718 60.01 43.25 -73.98
N LYS A 719 60.75 43.01 -72.90
CA LYS A 719 60.23 43.16 -71.53
C LYS A 719 59.86 44.60 -71.18
N ARG A 720 60.60 45.60 -71.70
CA ARG A 720 60.25 47.02 -71.59
C ARG A 720 58.94 47.35 -72.30
N LYS A 721 58.69 46.78 -73.49
CA LYS A 721 57.40 46.91 -74.18
C LYS A 721 56.26 46.25 -73.40
N ASP A 722 56.50 45.09 -72.80
CA ASP A 722 55.52 44.41 -71.95
C ASP A 722 55.14 45.28 -70.74
N ILE A 723 56.10 45.97 -70.11
CA ILE A 723 55.85 46.88 -68.98
C ILE A 723 55.16 48.19 -69.40
N GLU A 724 55.49 48.74 -70.57
CA GLU A 724 54.83 49.94 -71.12
C GLU A 724 53.35 49.68 -71.44
N SER A 725 52.97 48.42 -71.70
CA SER A 725 51.57 48.02 -71.92
C SER A 725 50.73 47.96 -70.63
N ILE A 726 51.36 48.04 -69.45
CA ILE A 726 50.67 47.98 -68.15
C ILE A 726 50.39 49.40 -67.65
N GLU A 727 49.12 49.79 -67.60
CA GLU A 727 48.66 51.10 -67.08
C GLU A 727 48.65 51.11 -65.54
N LEU A 728 49.83 51.22 -64.91
CA LEU A 728 50.02 51.13 -63.45
C LEU A 728 49.12 52.08 -62.65
N GLU A 729 48.97 53.34 -63.11
CA GLU A 729 48.15 54.35 -62.41
C GLU A 729 46.66 53.95 -62.30
N LYS A 730 46.11 53.24 -63.29
CA LYS A 730 44.72 52.77 -63.24
C LYS A 730 44.54 51.62 -62.27
N ILE A 731 45.53 50.73 -62.19
CA ILE A 731 45.50 49.57 -61.28
C ILE A 731 45.67 50.03 -59.82
N GLN A 732 46.51 51.02 -59.56
CA GLN A 732 46.69 51.59 -58.21
C GLN A 732 45.45 52.34 -57.71
N LYS A 733 44.81 53.16 -58.56
CA LYS A 733 43.53 53.80 -58.21
C LYS A 733 42.44 52.79 -57.88
N LYS A 734 42.38 51.69 -58.64
CA LYS A 734 41.43 50.60 -58.39
C LYS A 734 41.71 49.88 -57.06
N ASP A 735 42.97 49.74 -56.65
CA ASP A 735 43.33 49.17 -55.33
C ASP A 735 42.89 50.09 -54.17
N GLU A 736 43.04 51.40 -54.32
CA GLU A 736 42.60 52.40 -53.35
C GLU A 736 41.06 52.41 -53.21
N GLU A 737 40.33 52.41 -54.33
CA GLU A 737 38.86 52.35 -54.37
C GLU A 737 38.33 51.06 -53.69
N ILE A 738 38.83 49.89 -54.10
CA ILE A 738 38.42 48.61 -53.50
C ILE A 738 38.78 48.55 -52.01
N THR A 739 39.88 49.17 -51.59
CA THR A 739 40.27 49.22 -50.17
C THR A 739 39.31 50.07 -49.35
N SER A 740 38.91 51.24 -49.86
CA SER A 740 37.89 52.10 -49.25
C SER A 740 36.54 51.39 -49.14
N ASP A 741 36.10 50.71 -50.20
CA ASP A 741 34.82 49.98 -50.22
C ASP A 741 34.81 48.83 -49.21
N ILE A 742 35.95 48.12 -49.03
CA ILE A 742 36.09 47.07 -48.02
C ILE A 742 35.97 47.66 -46.61
N GLU A 743 36.55 48.82 -46.33
CA GLU A 743 36.47 49.46 -45.01
C GLU A 743 35.04 49.89 -44.68
N GLU A 744 34.34 50.51 -45.64
CA GLU A 744 32.94 50.92 -45.48
C GLU A 744 32.01 49.73 -45.20
N ILE A 745 32.16 48.62 -45.95
CA ILE A 745 31.36 47.42 -45.71
C ILE A 745 31.71 46.76 -44.37
N ARG A 746 32.97 46.78 -43.92
CA ARG A 746 33.34 46.26 -42.58
C ARG A 746 32.68 47.04 -41.45
N GLU A 747 32.62 48.36 -41.55
CA GLU A 747 31.97 49.21 -40.54
C GLU A 747 30.47 48.90 -40.45
N LYS A 748 29.78 48.87 -41.60
CA LYS A 748 28.35 48.49 -41.67
C LYS A 748 28.10 47.08 -41.14
N LEU A 749 28.97 46.12 -41.47
CA LEU A 749 28.89 44.74 -40.96
C LEU A 749 29.08 44.69 -39.43
N GLY A 750 29.98 45.49 -38.88
CA GLY A 750 30.21 45.60 -37.43
C GLY A 750 28.98 46.11 -36.68
N ALA A 751 28.34 47.17 -37.18
CA ALA A 751 27.11 47.72 -36.60
C ALA A 751 25.97 46.70 -36.59
N VAL A 752 25.71 46.05 -37.73
CA VAL A 752 24.67 45.02 -37.85
C VAL A 752 24.95 43.82 -36.94
N ASN A 753 26.20 43.36 -36.85
CA ASN A 753 26.55 42.25 -35.97
C ASN A 753 26.33 42.59 -34.48
N SER A 754 26.63 43.82 -34.06
CA SER A 754 26.33 44.29 -32.71
C SER A 754 24.82 44.28 -32.43
N GLU A 755 24.01 44.71 -33.40
CA GLU A 755 22.54 44.71 -33.28
C GLU A 755 21.96 43.28 -33.26
N VAL A 756 22.54 42.36 -34.03
CA VAL A 756 22.22 40.92 -33.96
C VAL A 756 22.54 40.36 -32.57
N GLU A 757 23.64 40.76 -31.94
CA GLU A 757 23.98 40.32 -30.58
C GLU A 757 23.03 40.88 -29.51
N THR A 758 22.62 42.15 -29.60
CA THR A 758 21.66 42.73 -28.65
C THR A 758 20.29 42.07 -28.76
N LEU A 759 19.80 41.82 -29.98
CA LEU A 759 18.54 41.11 -30.23
C LEU A 759 18.58 39.66 -29.73
N LYS A 760 19.71 38.95 -29.87
CA LYS A 760 19.90 37.62 -29.26
C LYS A 760 19.79 37.67 -27.73
N LYS A 761 20.44 38.63 -27.07
CA LYS A 761 20.36 38.80 -25.61
C LYS A 761 18.93 39.08 -25.15
N LYS A 762 18.19 39.95 -25.85
CA LYS A 762 16.77 40.19 -25.58
C LYS A 762 15.92 38.92 -25.73
N LEU A 763 16.17 38.12 -26.77
CA LEU A 763 15.47 36.85 -26.97
C LEU A 763 15.73 35.85 -25.83
N ASP A 764 16.96 35.81 -25.31
CA ASP A 764 17.30 34.98 -24.14
C ASP A 764 16.62 35.48 -22.85
N GLU A 765 16.46 36.80 -22.67
CA GLU A 765 15.70 37.38 -21.56
C GLU A 765 14.22 37.06 -21.62
N VAL A 766 13.58 37.22 -22.79
CA VAL A 766 12.17 36.85 -23.01
C VAL A 766 11.95 35.37 -22.70
N LYS A 767 12.86 34.49 -23.13
CA LYS A 767 12.79 33.06 -22.82
C LYS A 767 12.83 32.77 -21.30
N LYS A 768 13.64 33.51 -20.54
CA LYS A 768 13.65 33.39 -19.06
C LYS A 768 12.31 33.81 -18.45
N TYR A 769 11.68 34.87 -18.97
CA TYR A 769 10.34 35.28 -18.52
C TYR A 769 9.26 34.26 -18.88
N GLU A 770 9.30 33.66 -20.07
CA GLU A 770 8.39 32.57 -20.47
C GLU A 770 8.51 31.37 -19.52
N ASP A 771 9.74 30.94 -19.18
CA ASP A 771 9.99 29.85 -18.24
C ASP A 771 9.50 30.19 -16.82
N LEU A 772 9.70 31.44 -16.37
CA LEU A 772 9.21 31.91 -15.08
C LEU A 772 7.68 31.92 -15.03
N LEU A 773 7.01 32.43 -16.08
CA LEU A 773 5.55 32.41 -16.22
C LEU A 773 5.00 30.98 -16.24
N LYS A 774 5.68 30.06 -16.92
CA LYS A 774 5.31 28.64 -16.95
C LYS A 774 5.39 28.00 -15.56
N ASN A 775 6.43 28.31 -14.79
CA ASN A 775 6.57 27.83 -13.42
C ASN A 775 5.51 28.43 -12.48
N LYS A 776 5.24 29.74 -12.60
CA LYS A 776 4.18 30.42 -11.85
C LYS A 776 2.79 29.87 -12.18
N ARG A 777 2.48 29.60 -13.46
CA ARG A 777 1.23 28.93 -13.87
C ARG A 777 1.04 27.57 -13.19
N LYS A 778 2.08 26.73 -13.19
CA LYS A 778 2.04 25.43 -12.47
C LYS A 778 1.81 25.59 -10.98
N TYR A 779 2.42 26.61 -10.36
CA TYR A 779 2.21 26.88 -8.94
C TYR A 779 0.79 27.41 -8.67
N LEU A 780 0.26 28.26 -9.54
CA LEU A 780 -1.11 28.78 -9.48
C LEU A 780 -2.14 27.65 -9.62
N GLU A 781 -1.94 26.70 -10.53
CA GLU A 781 -2.78 25.49 -10.64
C GLU A 781 -2.82 24.71 -9.32
N LYS A 782 -1.67 24.53 -8.67
CA LYS A 782 -1.59 23.88 -7.35
C LYS A 782 -2.33 24.66 -6.28
N LEU A 783 -2.20 25.99 -6.24
CA LEU A 783 -2.92 26.84 -5.29
C LEU A 783 -4.43 26.77 -5.50
N ASN A 784 -4.90 26.80 -6.75
CA ASN A 784 -6.32 26.64 -7.06
C ASN A 784 -6.85 25.27 -6.61
N MET A 785 -6.11 24.20 -6.85
CA MET A 785 -6.47 22.86 -6.37
C MET A 785 -6.54 22.81 -4.83
N LYS A 786 -5.57 23.41 -4.14
CA LYS A 786 -5.59 23.52 -2.67
C LYS A 786 -6.81 24.30 -2.18
N LEU A 787 -7.15 25.41 -2.83
CA LEU A 787 -8.32 26.21 -2.52
C LEU A 787 -9.61 25.41 -2.71
N GLU A 788 -9.76 24.73 -3.84
CA GLU A 788 -10.93 23.91 -4.17
C GLU A 788 -11.13 22.79 -3.15
N LEU A 789 -10.08 22.02 -2.87
CA LEU A 789 -10.12 20.97 -1.84
C LEU A 789 -10.48 21.55 -0.48
N THR A 790 -9.90 22.70 -0.10
CA THR A 790 -10.21 23.37 1.16
C THR A 790 -11.67 23.80 1.23
N LYS A 791 -12.25 24.30 0.13
CA LYS A 791 -13.68 24.65 0.04
C LYS A 791 -14.57 23.42 0.20
N ILE A 792 -14.23 22.30 -0.44
CA ILE A 792 -14.93 21.03 -0.28
C ILE A 792 -14.86 20.54 1.17
N PHE A 793 -13.67 20.52 1.78
CA PHE A 793 -13.49 20.14 3.17
C PHE A 793 -14.29 21.05 4.10
N ARG A 794 -14.28 22.35 3.87
CA ARG A 794 -15.02 23.35 4.64
C ARG A 794 -16.53 23.08 4.61
N GLU A 795 -17.11 22.84 3.43
CA GLU A 795 -18.54 22.52 3.31
C GLU A 795 -18.89 21.19 4.00
N LYS A 796 -18.03 20.18 3.92
CA LYS A 796 -18.22 18.92 4.66
C LYS A 796 -18.15 19.13 6.18
N ILE A 797 -17.17 19.89 6.67
CA ILE A 797 -17.02 20.19 8.11
C ILE A 797 -18.25 20.93 8.66
N LYS A 798 -18.83 21.82 7.86
CA LYS A 798 -20.04 22.59 8.22
C LYS A 798 -21.21 21.68 8.60
N SER A 799 -21.43 20.59 7.86
CA SER A 799 -22.51 19.63 8.14
C SER A 799 -22.08 18.49 9.07
N MET A 800 -20.77 18.25 9.24
CA MET A 800 -20.24 17.13 10.01
C MET A 800 -20.70 17.12 11.46
N GLY A 801 -20.74 18.28 12.13
CA GLY A 801 -21.22 18.36 13.51
C GLY A 801 -22.69 17.91 13.65
N LYS A 802 -23.54 18.31 12.69
CA LYS A 802 -24.96 17.89 12.65
C LYS A 802 -25.08 16.38 12.43
N GLU A 803 -24.30 15.81 11.52
CA GLU A 803 -24.35 14.39 11.18
C GLU A 803 -23.84 13.50 12.32
N VAL A 804 -22.73 13.89 12.95
CA VAL A 804 -22.19 13.21 14.15
C VAL A 804 -23.23 13.22 15.26
N SER A 805 -23.82 14.38 15.56
CA SER A 805 -24.89 14.48 16.55
C SER A 805 -26.09 13.60 16.18
N LYS A 806 -26.55 13.59 14.92
CA LYS A 806 -27.66 12.72 14.48
C LYS A 806 -27.38 11.24 14.73
N ASN A 807 -26.15 10.79 14.49
CA ASN A 807 -25.80 9.39 14.74
C ASN A 807 -25.78 9.07 16.25
N MET A 808 -25.19 9.95 17.07
CA MET A 808 -25.21 9.80 18.54
C MET A 808 -26.64 9.81 19.08
N LEU A 809 -27.49 10.69 18.55
CA LEU A 809 -28.90 10.77 18.94
C LEU A 809 -29.66 9.48 18.65
N LYS A 810 -29.40 8.81 17.52
CA LYS A 810 -30.02 7.49 17.24
C LYS A 810 -29.64 6.43 18.25
N GLU A 811 -28.38 6.39 18.68
CA GLU A 811 -27.94 5.45 19.72
C GLU A 811 -28.62 5.77 21.05
N ILE A 812 -28.70 7.05 21.40
CA ILE A 812 -29.40 7.51 22.62
C ILE A 812 -30.90 7.22 22.55
N GLU A 813 -31.55 7.40 21.39
CA GLU A 813 -32.97 7.09 21.19
C GLU A 813 -33.30 5.62 21.49
N ILE A 814 -32.44 4.70 21.04
CA ILE A 814 -32.62 3.26 21.27
C ILE A 814 -32.54 2.96 22.76
N LEU A 815 -31.44 3.37 23.41
CA LEU A 815 -31.23 3.13 24.84
C LEU A 815 -32.27 3.84 25.71
N ALA A 816 -32.61 5.09 25.38
CA ALA A 816 -33.62 5.85 26.10
C ALA A 816 -35.02 5.23 25.92
N THR A 817 -35.36 4.72 24.73
CA THR A 817 -36.64 4.02 24.53
C THR A 817 -36.72 2.74 25.35
N GLU A 818 -35.64 1.95 25.39
CA GLU A 818 -35.58 0.75 26.24
C GLU A 818 -35.73 1.11 27.72
N ASN A 819 -35.03 2.15 28.19
CA ASN A 819 -35.14 2.64 29.56
C ASN A 819 -36.56 3.13 29.86
N PHE A 820 -37.18 3.89 28.95
CA PHE A 820 -38.54 4.39 29.11
C PHE A 820 -39.58 3.26 29.20
N ARG A 821 -39.42 2.22 28.39
CA ARG A 821 -40.26 1.01 28.40
C ARG A 821 -40.15 0.26 29.73
N LYS A 822 -38.94 0.10 30.25
CA LYS A 822 -38.70 -0.52 31.57
C LYS A 822 -39.37 0.29 32.69
N ILE A 823 -39.25 1.61 32.65
CA ILE A 823 -39.79 2.54 33.65
C ILE A 823 -41.32 2.52 33.66
N THR A 824 -41.93 2.69 32.48
CA THR A 824 -43.36 2.98 32.40
C THR A 824 -44.21 1.75 32.07
N GLY A 825 -43.61 0.67 31.60
CA GLY A 825 -44.31 -0.49 31.03
C GLY A 825 -45.02 -0.20 29.70
N ARG A 826 -44.83 1.01 29.12
CA ARG A 826 -45.52 1.45 27.90
C ARG A 826 -44.67 1.24 26.67
N GLY A 827 -45.30 0.91 25.54
CA GLY A 827 -44.63 0.64 24.25
C GLY A 827 -44.16 1.86 23.46
N GLU A 828 -44.37 3.08 23.96
CA GLU A 828 -44.01 4.36 23.32
C GLU A 828 -42.50 4.44 23.04
N LYS A 829 -42.11 5.23 22.03
CA LYS A 829 -40.74 5.43 21.58
C LYS A 829 -40.30 6.87 21.81
N ILE A 830 -39.08 7.06 22.32
CA ILE A 830 -38.45 8.38 22.38
C ILE A 830 -37.78 8.65 21.04
N VAL A 831 -38.11 9.80 20.43
CA VAL A 831 -37.50 10.28 19.18
C VAL A 831 -36.83 11.62 19.48
N TRP A 832 -35.56 11.77 19.10
CA TRP A 832 -34.76 12.95 19.37
C TRP A 832 -34.24 13.56 18.07
N SER A 833 -34.96 14.56 17.58
CA SER A 833 -34.67 15.21 16.29
C SER A 833 -33.57 16.25 16.43
N ASN A 834 -32.68 16.32 15.43
CA ASN A 834 -31.75 17.43 15.23
C ASN A 834 -31.80 17.93 13.78
N GLU A 835 -33.00 18.31 13.36
CA GLU A 835 -33.23 18.94 12.05
C GLU A 835 -33.26 20.46 12.17
N ASP A 836 -33.15 21.18 11.05
CA ASP A 836 -33.02 22.65 11.07
C ASP A 836 -34.23 23.35 11.70
N LYS A 837 -35.41 22.74 11.60
CA LYS A 837 -36.65 23.21 12.24
C LYS A 837 -36.87 22.65 13.65
N ASN A 838 -36.12 21.62 14.04
CA ASN A 838 -36.28 20.86 15.28
C ASN A 838 -34.90 20.56 15.88
N LYS A 839 -34.18 21.60 16.33
CA LYS A 839 -32.83 21.44 16.87
C LYS A 839 -32.88 20.80 18.26
N TYR A 840 -32.40 19.57 18.35
CA TYR A 840 -32.41 18.74 19.56
C TYR A 840 -33.79 18.63 20.23
N VAL A 841 -34.88 18.64 19.45
CA VAL A 841 -36.25 18.52 19.98
C VAL A 841 -36.56 17.06 20.29
N VAL A 842 -37.06 16.79 21.49
CA VAL A 842 -37.50 15.47 21.93
C VAL A 842 -38.99 15.29 21.69
N PHE A 843 -39.36 14.12 21.18
CA PHE A 843 -40.74 13.68 20.97
C PHE A 843 -40.96 12.32 21.63
N LEU A 844 -42.20 12.07 22.04
CA LEU A 844 -42.68 10.75 22.44
C LEU A 844 -43.68 10.29 21.39
N ASP A 845 -43.35 9.22 20.69
CA ASP A 845 -44.15 8.63 19.61
C ASP A 845 -44.85 7.36 20.10
N GLY A 846 -46.14 7.24 19.83
CA GLY A 846 -46.97 6.13 20.30
C GLY A 846 -48.41 6.26 19.85
N ASP A 847 -49.32 5.58 20.54
CA ASP A 847 -50.75 5.52 20.15
C ASP A 847 -51.45 6.89 20.14
N ARG A 848 -50.91 7.87 20.89
CA ARG A 848 -51.39 9.27 20.92
C ARG A 848 -50.83 10.14 19.78
N GLY A 849 -50.04 9.55 18.88
CA GLY A 849 -49.26 10.25 17.87
C GLY A 849 -47.97 10.86 18.45
N GLU A 850 -47.26 11.62 17.61
CA GLU A 850 -45.99 12.26 17.97
C GLU A 850 -46.23 13.50 18.85
N LEU A 851 -45.93 13.40 20.15
CA LEU A 851 -46.06 14.48 21.11
C LEU A 851 -44.70 15.13 21.40
N LYS A 852 -44.59 16.45 21.27
CA LYS A 852 -43.40 17.19 21.71
C LYS A 852 -43.22 17.05 23.22
N PHE A 853 -41.97 17.06 23.68
CA PHE A 853 -41.64 16.99 25.10
C PHE A 853 -42.40 18.00 25.97
N GLU A 854 -42.63 19.22 25.47
CA GLU A 854 -43.39 20.27 26.14
C GLU A 854 -44.88 19.93 26.34
N GLN A 855 -45.44 19.07 25.49
CA GLN A 855 -46.84 18.63 25.52
C GLN A 855 -47.09 17.44 26.45
N LEU A 856 -46.02 16.81 26.96
CA LEU A 856 -46.10 15.67 27.87
C LEU A 856 -46.54 16.08 29.28
N SER A 857 -47.17 15.16 30.01
CA SER A 857 -47.47 15.37 31.44
C SER A 857 -46.19 15.45 32.27
N GLY A 858 -46.23 16.06 33.46
CA GLY A 858 -45.05 16.21 34.31
C GLY A 858 -44.34 14.89 34.65
N GLY A 859 -45.10 13.81 34.90
CA GLY A 859 -44.52 12.47 35.13
C GLY A 859 -43.87 11.87 33.87
N GLU A 860 -44.48 12.08 32.69
CA GLU A 860 -43.91 11.64 31.41
C GLU A 860 -42.65 12.44 31.05
N GLN A 861 -42.63 13.75 31.32
CA GLN A 861 -41.44 14.58 31.13
C GLN A 861 -40.27 14.10 32.02
N VAL A 862 -40.56 13.74 33.27
CA VAL A 862 -39.56 13.18 34.18
C VAL A 862 -39.06 11.82 33.68
N ALA A 863 -39.96 10.91 33.31
CA ALA A 863 -39.58 9.58 32.79
C ALA A 863 -38.74 9.67 31.51
N VAL A 864 -39.12 10.53 30.55
CA VAL A 864 -38.35 10.76 29.32
C VAL A 864 -36.99 11.39 29.63
N ALA A 865 -36.94 12.41 30.50
CA ALA A 865 -35.69 13.06 30.88
C ALA A 865 -34.71 12.11 31.56
N ILE A 866 -35.18 11.23 32.45
CA ILE A 866 -34.35 10.19 33.08
C ILE A 866 -33.86 9.20 32.04
N SER A 867 -34.75 8.74 31.17
CA SER A 867 -34.40 7.74 30.15
C SER A 867 -33.29 8.23 29.23
N ILE A 868 -33.38 9.49 28.80
CA ILE A 868 -32.35 10.15 27.99
C ILE A 868 -31.06 10.37 28.79
N ARG A 869 -31.14 10.89 30.01
CA ARG A 869 -29.95 11.10 30.86
C ARG A 869 -29.23 9.79 31.19
N GLY A 870 -29.97 8.71 31.46
CA GLY A 870 -29.42 7.38 31.69
C GLY A 870 -28.69 6.86 30.44
N ALA A 871 -29.34 6.96 29.28
CA ALA A 871 -28.73 6.58 27.99
C ALA A 871 -27.47 7.42 27.67
N MET A 872 -27.50 8.73 27.94
CA MET A 872 -26.32 9.59 27.78
C MET A 872 -25.21 9.25 28.78
N SER A 873 -25.56 8.92 30.03
CA SER A 873 -24.59 8.54 31.06
C SER A 873 -23.86 7.26 30.68
N GLU A 874 -24.59 6.28 30.12
CA GLU A 874 -24.02 5.03 29.60
C GLU A 874 -23.12 5.26 28.38
N LEU A 875 -23.46 6.20 27.49
CA LEU A 875 -22.68 6.48 26.29
C LEU A 875 -21.43 7.32 26.56
N PHE A 876 -21.56 8.37 27.39
CA PHE A 876 -20.52 9.39 27.59
C PHE A 876 -19.68 9.17 28.84
N THR A 877 -20.05 8.22 29.71
CA THR A 877 -19.32 7.93 30.94
C THR A 877 -19.10 6.44 31.10
N GLU A 878 -17.86 6.04 31.41
CA GLU A 878 -17.57 4.65 31.82
C GLU A 878 -17.86 4.42 33.31
N SER A 879 -18.16 5.51 34.04
CA SER A 879 -18.23 5.51 35.49
C SER A 879 -19.59 5.17 36.07
N LYS A 880 -20.62 5.01 35.23
CA LYS A 880 -22.01 4.68 35.63
C LYS A 880 -22.42 5.39 36.93
N PHE A 881 -22.09 6.67 37.01
CA PHE A 881 -22.27 7.52 38.18
C PHE A 881 -23.31 8.59 37.91
N SER A 882 -24.22 8.87 38.84
CA SER A 882 -25.23 9.92 38.67
C SER A 882 -25.64 10.57 39.99
N ILE A 883 -26.03 11.84 39.91
CA ILE A 883 -26.44 12.66 41.05
C ILE A 883 -27.82 13.27 40.77
N PHE A 884 -28.75 13.14 41.72
CA PHE A 884 -30.10 13.66 41.65
C PHE A 884 -30.38 14.60 42.82
N ASP A 885 -30.57 15.88 42.56
CA ASP A 885 -30.88 16.90 43.58
C ASP A 885 -32.39 17.18 43.61
N GLU A 886 -33.05 16.65 44.64
CA GLU A 886 -34.49 16.74 44.89
C GLU A 886 -35.38 16.31 43.70
N PRO A 887 -35.30 15.04 43.25
CA PRO A 887 -35.99 14.57 42.04
C PRO A 887 -37.53 14.57 42.17
N THR A 888 -38.09 14.70 43.37
CA THR A 888 -39.53 14.59 43.68
C THR A 888 -40.24 15.92 43.91
N ASN A 889 -39.53 17.05 43.88
CA ASN A 889 -40.05 18.37 44.30
C ASN A 889 -41.29 18.89 43.54
N ASN A 890 -41.58 18.35 42.36
CA ASN A 890 -42.67 18.81 41.49
C ASN A 890 -43.75 17.73 41.24
N LEU A 891 -43.82 16.71 42.11
CA LEU A 891 -44.72 15.57 41.95
C LEU A 891 -45.68 15.43 43.13
N ASP A 892 -46.93 15.09 42.84
CA ASP A 892 -47.90 14.72 43.86
C ASP A 892 -47.49 13.40 44.56
N THR A 893 -48.12 13.10 45.70
CA THR A 893 -47.76 11.96 46.57
C THR A 893 -47.87 10.61 45.86
N GLU A 894 -48.79 10.47 44.91
CA GLU A 894 -49.00 9.23 44.15
C GLU A 894 -47.93 9.06 43.06
N ARG A 895 -47.62 10.13 42.32
CA ARG A 895 -46.54 10.15 41.32
C ARG A 895 -45.15 10.08 41.94
N ARG A 896 -44.96 10.57 43.17
CA ARG A 896 -43.69 10.43 43.90
C ARG A 896 -43.35 8.97 44.19
N ARG A 897 -44.32 8.17 44.65
CA ARG A 897 -44.13 6.73 44.87
C ARG A 897 -43.87 5.98 43.58
N SER A 898 -44.68 6.24 42.55
CA SER A 898 -44.47 5.63 41.22
C SER A 898 -43.11 6.00 40.62
N LEU A 899 -42.65 7.24 40.81
CA LEU A 899 -41.31 7.65 40.41
C LEU A 899 -40.23 6.93 41.23
N ALA A 900 -40.40 6.79 42.54
CA ALA A 900 -39.45 6.10 43.40
C ALA A 900 -39.26 4.64 42.99
N ASP A 901 -40.36 3.93 42.73
CA ASP A 901 -40.34 2.55 42.25
C ASP A 901 -39.63 2.44 40.89
N SER A 902 -39.93 3.38 39.97
CA SER A 902 -39.35 3.42 38.62
C SER A 902 -37.86 3.79 38.60
N ILE A 903 -37.46 4.77 39.41
CA ILE A 903 -36.07 5.22 39.53
C ILE A 903 -35.22 4.11 40.16
N GLY A 904 -35.76 3.40 41.16
CA GLY A 904 -35.05 2.32 41.83
C GLY A 904 -34.52 1.23 40.89
N GLU A 905 -35.25 0.90 39.82
CA GLU A 905 -34.78 -0.08 38.82
C GLU A 905 -33.66 0.45 37.91
N ILE A 906 -33.69 1.74 37.56
CA ILE A 906 -32.67 2.35 36.71
C ILE A 906 -31.36 2.51 37.48
N LEU A 907 -31.44 2.99 38.73
CA LEU A 907 -30.27 3.24 39.55
C LEU A 907 -29.56 1.95 39.99
N LYS A 908 -30.23 0.80 39.94
CA LYS A 908 -29.58 -0.52 40.13
C LYS A 908 -28.54 -0.83 39.06
N ASN A 909 -28.68 -0.27 37.86
CA ASN A 909 -27.70 -0.46 36.77
C ASN A 909 -26.50 0.49 36.88
N LEU A 910 -26.53 1.44 37.81
CA LEU A 910 -25.44 2.38 38.08
C LEU A 910 -24.52 1.83 39.18
N GLU A 911 -23.20 2.03 39.04
CA GLU A 911 -22.22 1.62 40.06
C GLU A 911 -22.38 2.42 41.35
N GLN A 912 -22.74 3.70 41.22
CA GLN A 912 -22.99 4.60 42.33
C GLN A 912 -23.98 5.71 41.92
N SER A 913 -24.97 5.97 42.77
CA SER A 913 -25.92 7.07 42.62
C SER A 913 -25.98 7.88 43.91
N ILE A 914 -26.09 9.20 43.80
CA ILE A 914 -26.27 10.10 44.94
C ILE A 914 -27.61 10.81 44.79
N ILE A 915 -28.55 10.54 45.69
CA ILE A 915 -29.85 11.20 45.71
C ILE A 915 -29.86 12.15 46.91
N VAL A 916 -30.06 13.43 46.67
CA VAL A 916 -30.33 14.41 47.70
C VAL A 916 -31.82 14.65 47.78
N THR A 917 -32.40 14.48 48.97
CA THR A 917 -33.82 14.80 49.15
C THR A 917 -34.15 15.16 50.61
N HIS A 918 -35.35 15.70 50.83
CA HIS A 918 -35.98 15.81 52.15
C HIS A 918 -37.13 14.80 52.32
N ASP A 919 -37.41 14.01 51.28
CA ASP A 919 -38.50 13.02 51.23
C ASP A 919 -37.97 11.61 51.56
N ASP A 920 -38.62 10.95 52.52
CA ASP A 920 -38.22 9.63 53.02
C ASP A 920 -38.62 8.48 52.08
N THR A 921 -39.36 8.76 51.00
CA THR A 921 -39.82 7.76 50.00
C THR A 921 -38.69 6.95 49.36
N PHE A 922 -37.47 7.49 49.29
CA PHE A 922 -36.31 6.83 48.70
C PHE A 922 -35.47 6.03 49.71
N ARG A 923 -35.86 6.01 50.99
CA ARG A 923 -35.09 5.38 52.05
C ARG A 923 -34.96 3.87 51.90
N GLU A 924 -36.04 3.20 51.51
CA GLU A 924 -36.08 1.73 51.40
C GLU A 924 -35.20 1.19 50.26
N MET A 925 -34.91 2.00 49.25
CA MET A 925 -34.07 1.60 48.12
C MET A 925 -32.58 1.95 48.29
N ALA A 926 -32.22 2.76 49.29
CA ALA A 926 -30.87 3.26 49.47
C ALA A 926 -29.96 2.21 50.16
N GLN A 927 -28.80 1.94 49.56
CA GLN A 927 -27.75 1.14 50.21
C GLN A 927 -27.13 1.88 51.39
N LYS A 928 -27.04 3.22 51.30
CA LYS A 928 -26.54 4.09 52.38
C LYS A 928 -27.44 5.29 52.55
N VAL A 929 -27.81 5.59 53.79
CA VAL A 929 -28.53 6.81 54.17
C VAL A 929 -27.58 7.69 54.98
N ILE A 930 -27.41 8.94 54.54
CA ILE A 930 -26.56 9.96 55.13
C ILE A 930 -27.49 11.09 55.60
N GLU A 931 -27.69 11.21 56.92
CA GLU A 931 -28.53 12.24 57.52
C GLU A 931 -27.69 13.49 57.87
N LEU A 932 -28.16 14.69 57.50
CA LEU A 932 -27.48 15.98 57.73
C LEU A 932 -28.22 16.95 58.66
#